data_AF-A0AAV4C0G7-F1
#
_entry.id   AF-A0AAV4C0G7-F1
#
_cell.length_a   1.000
_cell.length_b   1.000
_cell.length_c   1.000
_cell.angle_alpha   90.00
_cell.angle_beta   90.00
_cell.angle_gamma   90.00
#
_symmetry.space_group_name_H-M   'P 1'
#
loop_
_entity.id
_entity.type
_entity.pdbx_description
1 polymer ?
#
loop_
_entity_poly.entity_id
_entity_poly.type
_entity_poly.pdbx_seq_one_letter_code
_entity_poly.pdbx_strand_id
1 'polypeptide(L)'
;MIETLRRYSGLVHRCRGLVDFILSAMMRVQPKLSVVLLPLFLLVLKTSLGDEADDVREVCGTINHSGVDYKSEFNFEDAFTAKVEAVLPEFGLVASTTMTYYKSAKTLKMDVENIKTKSQKFYDFENRQTLSYEFNDPNKRGECKVGDIMPSEQGFMLLPQVKEGTIPEVSDMFRLSGPSGFDNEKIALKKAGTRNFRAQSCQIYTSCQKVISWDGAFVVAKVTHLISTTSFMRHQKGTVPLQVKFDGKYLNGFQKGKRLVHTFNIYHYTTDFDPGYFHTPEGIVCPNRKAPTNFPEQPKYIQYGQEIHYPDKNRKMETVRTTYDKDFNFVSEMKLNPDSDDREMYRLDDFDTGVSYTVNRGGDRCVTTSISKASKINDFMKADDGKIQMMTPEEFFLNSGVEYHYNGQKHFRGLKTDSWIGKDPKNGHVYEWYFTANIQETSNDYAVINKNGNYRIPYKRLIWVDDSPNAQVTYFYDVDLTMPHLFHRLHSCFENNFKYVRLYVPGMVRDMVEKDLTIVKRRVMRTLYQTLKVSWIRISGLEVEFIEKKGYVTFYLLGRQKNSEDVETTNSGPTLDEAYETLKNTIKDGSLRLSIGNDEIYVSTQPILEEQDFSHGHRSAPGYSSGALAGLGIGMLVLGIIGGSAGGYWFFFKR
;
A
#
# COMPACT_ATOMS: atom_id res chain seq x y z
N MET A 1 38.20 27.15 -40.57
CA MET A 1 38.13 27.60 -39.16
C MET A 1 36.86 27.08 -38.47
N ILE A 2 35.65 27.46 -38.91
CA ILE A 2 34.38 26.91 -38.39
C ILE A 2 34.26 25.39 -38.66
N GLU A 3 34.77 24.89 -39.80
CA GLU A 3 34.84 23.45 -40.08
C GLU A 3 35.86 22.68 -39.24
N THR A 4 36.98 23.33 -38.88
CA THR A 4 37.98 22.76 -37.98
C THR A 4 37.39 22.63 -36.57
N LEU A 5 36.65 23.64 -36.10
CA LEU A 5 35.90 23.60 -34.84
C LEU A 5 34.73 22.59 -34.89
N ARG A 6 34.05 22.40 -36.04
CA ARG A 6 33.04 21.34 -36.22
C ARG A 6 33.61 19.92 -36.22
N ARG A 7 34.86 19.70 -36.65
CA ARG A 7 35.52 18.38 -36.53
C ARG A 7 35.87 18.01 -35.09
N TYR A 8 36.02 19.00 -34.20
CA TYR A 8 36.26 18.80 -32.76
C TYR A 8 34.97 18.87 -31.91
N SER A 9 33.79 19.12 -32.51
CA SER A 9 32.55 19.37 -31.76
C SER A 9 31.83 18.12 -31.23
N GLY A 10 32.30 16.91 -31.54
CA GLY A 10 31.76 15.66 -30.98
C GLY A 10 31.92 15.54 -29.46
N LEU A 11 32.92 16.20 -28.87
CA LEU A 11 33.22 16.18 -27.44
C LEU A 11 32.61 17.38 -26.65
N VAL A 12 31.98 18.36 -27.31
CA VAL A 12 31.64 19.67 -26.70
C VAL A 12 30.17 19.74 -26.23
N HIS A 13 29.56 18.62 -25.84
CA HIS A 13 28.17 18.67 -25.36
C HIS A 13 28.02 19.19 -23.92
N ARG A 14 29.07 19.15 -23.08
CA ARG A 14 29.04 19.61 -21.68
C ARG A 14 29.69 20.98 -21.42
N CYS A 15 30.56 21.46 -22.31
CA CYS A 15 31.20 22.78 -22.19
C CYS A 15 30.60 23.84 -23.10
N ARG A 16 29.48 23.55 -23.78
CA ARG A 16 28.87 24.46 -24.76
C ARG A 16 28.54 25.82 -24.16
N GLY A 17 28.01 25.87 -22.93
CA GLY A 17 27.74 27.13 -22.24
C GLY A 17 28.98 27.96 -21.89
N LEU A 18 30.07 27.32 -21.43
CA LEU A 18 31.32 28.02 -21.09
C LEU A 18 32.05 28.47 -22.37
N VAL A 19 32.08 27.64 -23.41
CA VAL A 19 32.69 27.95 -24.69
C VAL A 19 31.90 29.02 -25.43
N ASP A 20 30.56 28.98 -25.42
CA ASP A 20 29.71 30.03 -26.00
C ASP A 20 29.80 31.32 -25.18
N PHE A 21 29.93 31.27 -23.85
CA PHE A 21 30.17 32.44 -23.02
C PHE A 21 31.54 33.07 -23.29
N ILE A 22 32.60 32.25 -23.39
CA ILE A 22 33.96 32.72 -23.71
C ILE A 22 34.01 33.24 -25.15
N LEU A 23 33.41 32.57 -26.14
CA LEU A 23 33.33 33.04 -27.52
C LEU A 23 32.49 34.32 -27.64
N SER A 24 31.40 34.44 -26.89
CA SER A 24 30.57 35.66 -26.84
C SER A 24 31.30 36.81 -26.15
N ALA A 25 32.03 36.55 -25.07
CA ALA A 25 32.90 37.52 -24.41
C ALA A 25 34.07 37.94 -25.32
N MET A 26 34.70 37.00 -26.03
CA MET A 26 35.78 37.26 -26.98
C MET A 26 35.30 37.98 -28.24
N MET A 27 34.02 37.84 -28.63
CA MET A 27 33.42 38.61 -29.73
C MET A 27 32.99 40.03 -29.31
N ARG A 28 32.76 40.29 -28.02
CA ARG A 28 32.43 41.63 -27.49
C ARG A 28 33.64 42.48 -27.14
N VAL A 29 34.81 41.87 -26.91
CA VAL A 29 36.08 42.57 -26.65
C VAL A 29 36.83 42.73 -27.97
N GLN A 30 37.40 43.92 -28.21
CA GLN A 30 38.03 44.34 -29.46
C GLN A 30 38.83 43.23 -30.20
N PRO A 31 38.74 43.15 -31.54
CA PRO A 31 39.25 42.04 -32.36
C PRO A 31 40.78 41.80 -32.24
N LYS A 32 41.53 42.74 -31.68
CA LYS A 32 42.98 42.59 -31.46
C LYS A 32 43.35 41.78 -30.21
N LEU A 33 42.47 41.68 -29.20
CA LEU A 33 42.75 40.90 -27.98
C LEU A 33 42.48 39.39 -28.19
N SER A 34 41.57 39.07 -29.11
CA SER A 34 41.20 37.70 -29.52
C SER A 34 42.39 36.90 -30.08
N VAL A 35 43.31 37.55 -30.80
CA VAL A 35 44.44 36.89 -31.47
C VAL A 35 45.52 36.40 -30.50
N VAL A 36 45.63 36.99 -29.31
CA VAL A 36 46.65 36.62 -28.30
C VAL A 36 46.11 35.61 -27.28
N LEU A 37 44.85 35.74 -26.86
CA LEU A 37 44.25 34.86 -25.86
C LEU A 37 43.91 33.47 -26.40
N LEU A 38 43.59 33.35 -27.70
CA LEU A 38 43.23 32.07 -28.32
C LEU A 38 44.40 31.07 -28.36
N PRO A 39 45.64 31.43 -28.78
CA PRO A 39 46.77 30.50 -28.72
C PRO A 39 47.15 30.11 -27.28
N LEU A 40 47.00 31.02 -26.31
CA LEU A 40 47.25 30.70 -24.90
C LEU A 40 46.21 29.71 -24.34
N PHE A 41 44.94 29.92 -24.67
CA PHE A 41 43.84 29.02 -24.31
C PHE A 41 43.99 27.64 -24.97
N LEU A 42 44.37 27.60 -26.25
CA LEU A 42 44.69 26.35 -26.96
C LEU A 42 45.91 25.65 -26.36
N LEU A 43 46.91 26.39 -25.88
CA LEU A 43 48.07 25.81 -25.21
C LEU A 43 47.68 25.17 -23.87
N VAL A 44 46.87 25.85 -23.05
CA VAL A 44 46.36 25.33 -21.77
C VAL A 44 45.45 24.10 -21.97
N LEU A 45 44.61 24.11 -23.01
CA LEU A 45 43.82 22.94 -23.41
C LEU A 45 44.71 21.78 -23.84
N LYS A 46 45.76 22.06 -24.62
CA LYS A 46 46.69 21.03 -25.11
C LYS A 46 47.52 20.41 -24.00
N THR A 47 47.96 21.19 -23.00
CA THR A 47 48.65 20.66 -21.82
C THR A 47 47.71 19.83 -20.95
N SER A 48 46.48 20.29 -20.72
CA SER A 48 45.51 19.54 -19.91
C SER A 48 45.06 18.22 -20.55
N LEU A 49 44.96 18.15 -21.88
CA LEU A 49 44.58 16.93 -22.60
C LEU A 49 45.76 15.96 -22.79
N GLY A 50 46.98 16.48 -22.90
CA GLY A 50 48.20 15.66 -22.94
C GLY A 50 48.40 14.88 -21.64
N ASP A 51 48.25 15.56 -20.51
CA ASP A 51 48.42 14.97 -19.17
C ASP A 51 47.47 13.77 -18.95
N GLU A 52 46.20 13.87 -19.35
CA GLU A 52 45.24 12.77 -19.16
C GLU A 52 45.59 11.54 -20.01
N ALA A 53 46.00 11.73 -21.27
CA ALA A 53 46.36 10.63 -22.15
C ALA A 53 47.62 9.89 -21.67
N ASP A 54 48.60 10.63 -21.17
CA ASP A 54 49.82 10.06 -20.59
C ASP A 54 49.51 9.36 -19.26
N ASP A 55 48.62 9.92 -18.44
CA ASP A 55 48.15 9.31 -17.19
C ASP A 55 47.41 7.98 -17.44
N VAL A 56 46.55 7.95 -18.46
CA VAL A 56 45.86 6.73 -18.89
C VAL A 56 46.86 5.70 -19.39
N ARG A 57 47.84 6.12 -20.21
CA ARG A 57 48.89 5.22 -20.72
C ARG A 57 49.78 4.68 -19.60
N GLU A 58 50.09 5.47 -18.59
CA GLU A 58 50.88 5.04 -17.45
C GLU A 58 50.16 3.96 -16.63
N VAL A 59 48.87 4.16 -16.33
CA VAL A 59 48.10 3.22 -15.51
C VAL A 59 47.67 1.98 -16.29
N CYS A 60 47.17 2.17 -17.50
CA CYS A 60 46.50 1.13 -18.27
C CYS A 60 47.36 0.54 -19.40
N GLY A 61 48.48 1.17 -19.75
CA GLY A 61 49.22 0.86 -20.96
C GLY A 61 48.43 1.23 -22.22
N THR A 62 48.77 0.59 -23.34
CA THR A 62 47.96 0.69 -24.57
C THR A 62 46.64 -0.05 -24.36
N ILE A 63 45.52 0.68 -24.43
CA ILE A 63 44.18 0.09 -24.35
C ILE A 63 43.94 -0.71 -25.64
N ASN A 64 44.25 -2.00 -25.59
CA ASN A 64 43.86 -2.92 -26.65
C ASN A 64 42.46 -3.44 -26.34
N HIS A 65 41.48 -3.09 -27.18
CA HIS A 65 40.14 -3.68 -27.09
C HIS A 65 40.23 -5.17 -27.41
N SER A 66 40.18 -6.01 -26.40
CA SER A 66 40.01 -7.45 -26.55
C SER A 66 38.55 -7.78 -26.81
N GLY A 67 38.30 -8.71 -27.74
CA GLY A 67 36.96 -9.14 -28.14
C GLY A 67 36.25 -10.06 -27.14
N VAL A 68 36.43 -9.85 -25.82
CA VAL A 68 35.69 -10.61 -24.81
C VAL A 68 34.25 -10.10 -24.78
N ASP A 69 33.32 -10.91 -25.27
CA ASP A 69 31.89 -10.68 -25.07
C ASP A 69 31.47 -11.19 -23.69
N TYR A 70 31.23 -10.26 -22.78
CA TYR A 70 30.86 -10.54 -21.40
C TYR A 70 29.59 -11.41 -21.30
N LYS A 71 28.66 -11.32 -22.26
CA LYS A 71 27.43 -12.15 -22.25
C LYS A 71 27.72 -13.62 -22.52
N SER A 72 28.76 -13.90 -23.31
CA SER A 72 29.18 -15.27 -23.61
C SER A 72 30.09 -15.87 -22.54
N GLU A 73 30.87 -15.03 -21.85
CA GLU A 73 31.82 -15.47 -20.82
C GLU A 73 31.24 -15.53 -19.41
N PHE A 74 30.22 -14.71 -19.11
CA PHE A 74 29.61 -14.68 -17.78
C PHE A 74 28.14 -15.09 -17.86
N ASN A 75 27.79 -16.08 -17.07
CA ASN A 75 26.42 -16.51 -16.90
C ASN A 75 25.95 -16.12 -15.50
N PHE A 76 25.66 -14.84 -15.30
CA PHE A 76 25.06 -14.35 -14.05
C PHE A 76 23.55 -14.48 -14.13
N GLU A 77 22.95 -14.95 -13.04
CA GLU A 77 21.50 -14.88 -12.83
C GLU A 77 21.07 -13.42 -12.63
N ASP A 78 19.77 -13.12 -12.79
CA ASP A 78 19.20 -11.77 -12.67
C ASP A 78 19.12 -11.25 -11.21
N ALA A 79 19.48 -12.08 -10.22
CA ALA A 79 19.49 -11.75 -8.81
C ALA A 79 20.69 -12.36 -8.09
N PHE A 80 21.20 -11.65 -7.08
CA PHE A 80 22.20 -12.20 -6.17
C PHE A 80 22.16 -11.57 -4.79
N THR A 81 22.69 -12.30 -3.81
CA THR A 81 23.14 -11.76 -2.52
C THR A 81 24.60 -12.15 -2.31
N ALA A 82 25.44 -11.22 -1.86
CA ALA A 82 26.84 -11.48 -1.56
C ALA A 82 27.36 -10.59 -0.44
N LYS A 83 28.31 -11.10 0.35
CA LYS A 83 29.10 -10.27 1.27
C LYS A 83 30.29 -9.69 0.54
N VAL A 84 30.48 -8.39 0.65
CA VAL A 84 31.58 -7.65 0.04
C VAL A 84 32.40 -7.01 1.13
N GLU A 85 33.66 -7.41 1.20
CA GLU A 85 34.68 -6.79 2.04
C GLU A 85 35.49 -5.82 1.18
N ALA A 86 35.37 -4.53 1.46
CA ALA A 86 36.13 -3.49 0.82
C ALA A 86 37.37 -3.16 1.67
N VAL A 87 38.56 -3.32 1.07
CA VAL A 87 39.85 -2.94 1.65
C VAL A 87 40.35 -1.68 0.94
N LEU A 88 40.39 -0.58 1.67
CA LEU A 88 40.74 0.77 1.18
C LEU A 88 41.95 1.30 1.97
N PRO A 89 43.19 0.95 1.59
CA PRO A 89 44.40 1.19 2.38
C PRO A 89 44.68 2.66 2.67
N GLU A 90 44.38 3.57 1.73
CA GLU A 90 44.63 4.99 1.90
C GLU A 90 43.73 5.65 2.97
N PHE A 91 42.63 4.99 3.34
CA PHE A 91 41.77 5.39 4.45
C PHE A 91 42.00 4.56 5.72
N GLY A 92 42.89 3.55 5.67
CA GLY A 92 43.04 2.58 6.75
C GLY A 92 41.73 1.82 7.05
N LEU A 93 40.87 1.65 6.06
CA LEU A 93 39.50 1.16 6.24
C LEU A 93 39.33 -0.24 5.65
N VAL A 94 38.74 -1.12 6.46
CA VAL A 94 38.12 -2.37 6.00
C VAL A 94 36.64 -2.29 6.34
N ALA A 95 35.79 -2.36 5.32
CA ALA A 95 34.34 -2.31 5.48
C ALA A 95 33.72 -3.61 4.97
N SER A 96 32.77 -4.16 5.72
CA SER A 96 31.98 -5.33 5.30
C SER A 96 30.56 -4.87 5.00
N THR A 97 30.02 -5.33 3.88
CA THR A 97 28.67 -4.98 3.44
C THR A 97 28.00 -6.19 2.82
N THR A 98 26.72 -6.40 3.09
CA THR A 98 25.93 -7.39 2.32
C THR A 98 25.25 -6.66 1.18
N MET A 99 25.52 -7.07 -0.05
CA MET A 99 24.91 -6.55 -1.26
C MET A 99 23.86 -7.54 -1.76
N THR A 100 22.62 -7.08 -1.93
CA THR A 100 21.53 -7.84 -2.54
C THR A 100 20.99 -7.06 -3.73
N TYR A 101 21.00 -7.67 -4.91
CA TYR A 101 20.56 -7.05 -6.14
C TYR A 101 19.52 -7.93 -6.83
N TYR A 102 18.49 -7.31 -7.39
CA TYR A 102 17.50 -7.99 -8.21
C TYR A 102 17.04 -7.10 -9.36
N LYS A 103 17.29 -7.58 -10.58
CA LYS A 103 16.98 -6.87 -11.81
C LYS A 103 15.50 -6.58 -11.98
N SER A 104 14.62 -7.55 -11.73
CA SER A 104 13.17 -7.34 -11.89
C SER A 104 12.61 -6.33 -10.89
N ALA A 105 13.18 -6.27 -9.68
CA ALA A 105 12.85 -5.23 -8.70
C ALA A 105 13.61 -3.91 -8.93
N LYS A 106 14.51 -3.86 -9.93
CA LYS A 106 15.29 -2.67 -10.32
C LYS A 106 15.98 -2.00 -9.13
N THR A 107 16.42 -2.80 -8.16
CA THR A 107 16.92 -2.30 -6.88
C THR A 107 18.20 -3.05 -6.47
N LEU A 108 19.17 -2.29 -5.95
CA LEU A 108 20.29 -2.81 -5.17
C LEU A 108 20.11 -2.39 -3.71
N LYS A 109 20.32 -3.31 -2.78
CA LYS A 109 20.35 -3.05 -1.34
C LYS A 109 21.74 -3.35 -0.81
N MET A 110 22.22 -2.50 0.08
CA MET A 110 23.48 -2.63 0.80
C MET A 110 23.20 -2.55 2.29
N ASP A 111 23.36 -3.67 3.01
CA ASP A 111 23.35 -3.69 4.47
C ASP A 111 24.79 -3.44 4.97
N VAL A 112 25.03 -2.28 5.55
CA VAL A 112 26.33 -1.86 6.08
C VAL A 112 26.32 -2.05 7.58
N GLU A 113 27.23 -2.88 8.08
CA GLU A 113 27.40 -3.14 9.51
C GLU A 113 28.81 -2.74 9.93
N ASN A 114 28.91 -1.70 10.75
CA ASN A 114 30.12 -1.31 11.47
C ASN A 114 29.85 -1.44 12.96
N ILE A 115 30.91 -1.58 13.78
CA ILE A 115 30.88 -1.75 15.24
C ILE A 115 29.92 -0.76 15.93
N LYS A 116 29.76 0.44 15.37
CA LYS A 116 28.96 1.53 15.95
C LYS A 116 27.67 1.85 15.20
N THR A 117 27.50 1.38 13.97
CA THR A 117 26.42 1.86 13.09
C THR A 117 25.92 0.72 12.23
N LYS A 118 24.60 0.51 12.25
CA LYS A 118 23.89 -0.33 11.30
C LYS A 118 23.12 0.57 10.37
N SER A 119 23.31 0.40 9.07
CA SER A 119 22.55 1.14 8.06
C SER A 119 22.19 0.26 6.87
N GLN A 120 21.11 0.66 6.19
CA GLN A 120 20.67 0.03 4.96
C GLN A 120 20.60 1.08 3.89
N LYS A 121 21.26 0.85 2.75
CA LYS A 121 21.19 1.74 1.60
C LYS A 121 20.56 1.03 0.41
N PHE A 122 19.51 1.60 -0.13
CA PHE A 122 18.82 1.12 -1.32
C PHE A 122 19.17 2.05 -2.49
N TYR A 123 19.44 1.47 -3.65
CA TYR A 123 19.58 2.17 -4.93
C TYR A 123 18.40 1.75 -5.78
N ASP A 124 17.41 2.63 -5.86
CA ASP A 124 16.19 2.46 -6.64
C ASP A 124 16.46 3.02 -8.05
N PHE A 125 16.86 2.12 -8.95
CA PHE A 125 17.27 2.50 -10.31
C PHE A 125 16.10 2.98 -11.16
N GLU A 126 14.88 2.56 -10.83
CA GLU A 126 13.66 2.99 -11.52
C GLU A 126 13.35 4.46 -11.21
N ASN A 127 13.34 4.84 -9.93
CA ASN A 127 13.02 6.20 -9.50
C ASN A 127 14.26 7.12 -9.39
N ARG A 128 15.45 6.59 -9.72
CA ARG A 128 16.74 7.30 -9.70
C ARG A 128 17.07 7.94 -8.36
N GLN A 129 16.80 7.23 -7.28
CA GLN A 129 17.04 7.70 -5.92
C GLN A 129 17.81 6.69 -5.08
N THR A 130 18.49 7.18 -4.05
CA THR A 130 19.03 6.36 -2.97
C THR A 130 18.19 6.56 -1.71
N LEU A 131 17.94 5.48 -0.97
CA LEU A 131 17.28 5.53 0.34
C LEU A 131 18.28 5.01 1.37
N SER A 132 18.67 5.85 2.33
CA SER A 132 19.62 5.48 3.37
C SER A 132 18.92 5.47 4.72
N TYR A 133 18.76 4.28 5.30
CA TYR A 133 18.17 4.06 6.62
C TYR A 133 19.28 3.88 7.65
N GLU A 134 19.27 4.66 8.73
CA GLU A 134 20.27 4.64 9.79
C GLU A 134 19.64 4.17 11.11
N PHE A 135 20.24 3.17 11.76
CA PHE A 135 19.75 2.54 12.99
C PHE A 135 20.76 2.73 14.15
N ASN A 136 21.17 3.98 14.38
CA ASN A 136 22.24 4.29 15.32
C ASN A 136 21.82 4.17 16.80
N ASP A 137 20.52 4.23 17.10
CA ASP A 137 19.96 4.12 18.45
C ASP A 137 18.97 2.95 18.50
N PRO A 138 19.22 1.88 19.27
CA PRO A 138 18.34 0.73 19.35
C PRO A 138 16.98 1.04 20.01
N ASN A 139 16.86 2.17 20.71
CA ASN A 139 15.60 2.61 21.31
C ASN A 139 14.76 3.48 20.38
N LYS A 140 15.27 3.79 19.18
CA LYS A 140 14.57 4.57 18.15
C LYS A 140 14.36 3.71 16.91
N ARG A 141 13.35 4.06 16.13
CA ARG A 141 13.06 3.38 14.85
C ARG A 141 14.16 3.55 13.81
N GLY A 142 14.86 4.69 13.84
CA GLY A 142 15.87 5.07 12.87
C GLY A 142 15.45 6.27 12.03
N GLU A 143 16.35 6.70 11.15
CA GLU A 143 16.15 7.86 10.27
C GLU A 143 16.32 7.43 8.81
N CYS A 144 15.64 8.12 7.90
CA CYS A 144 15.81 7.91 6.46
C CYS A 144 16.23 9.20 5.75
N LYS A 145 17.19 9.07 4.84
CA LYS A 145 17.61 10.12 3.91
C LYS A 145 17.38 9.66 2.48
N VAL A 146 16.77 10.53 1.68
CA VAL A 146 16.62 10.34 0.24
C VAL A 146 17.67 11.17 -0.47
N GLY A 147 18.43 10.53 -1.36
CA GLY A 147 19.40 11.18 -2.23
C GLY A 147 19.08 10.88 -3.70
N ASP A 148 19.64 11.67 -4.61
CA ASP A 148 19.68 11.25 -6.01
C ASP A 148 20.74 10.15 -6.19
N ILE A 149 20.53 9.25 -7.15
CA ILE A 149 21.63 8.40 -7.65
C ILE A 149 22.61 9.32 -8.40
N MET A 150 23.46 10.04 -7.67
CA MET A 150 24.49 10.88 -8.27
C MET A 150 25.64 10.02 -8.81
N PRO A 151 26.32 10.45 -9.88
CA PRO A 151 27.60 9.87 -10.27
C PRO A 151 28.65 9.90 -9.14
N SER A 152 28.57 10.88 -8.22
CA SER A 152 29.44 11.02 -7.04
C SER A 152 29.04 10.16 -5.85
N GLU A 153 27.80 9.64 -5.77
CA GLU A 153 27.44 8.64 -4.75
C GLU A 153 28.01 7.23 -5.06
N GLN A 154 28.77 7.09 -6.17
CA GLN A 154 29.64 5.94 -6.47
C GLN A 154 30.85 5.84 -5.53
N GLY A 155 30.75 6.35 -4.30
CA GLY A 155 31.79 6.24 -3.28
C GLY A 155 32.18 4.79 -2.97
N PHE A 156 31.30 3.84 -3.29
CA PHE A 156 31.67 2.46 -3.56
C PHE A 156 31.98 2.33 -5.06
N MET A 157 33.27 2.34 -5.44
CA MET A 157 33.71 2.26 -6.85
C MET A 157 33.19 1.03 -7.61
N LEU A 158 32.73 0.03 -6.86
CA LEU A 158 32.07 -1.17 -7.38
C LEU A 158 30.70 -0.89 -8.02
N LEU A 159 29.97 0.14 -7.57
CA LEU A 159 28.64 0.46 -8.09
C LEU A 159 28.68 0.85 -9.58
N PRO A 160 27.68 0.48 -10.39
CA PRO A 160 27.66 0.77 -11.82
C PRO A 160 27.58 2.28 -12.11
N GLN A 161 28.09 2.68 -13.27
CA GLN A 161 27.70 3.95 -13.89
C GLN A 161 26.36 3.77 -14.60
N VAL A 162 25.28 4.19 -13.92
CA VAL A 162 23.91 4.09 -14.45
C VAL A 162 23.68 5.20 -15.47
N LYS A 163 23.40 4.83 -16.72
CA LYS A 163 22.89 5.78 -17.72
C LYS A 163 21.42 6.07 -17.45
N GLU A 164 20.98 7.25 -17.85
CA GLU A 164 19.57 7.63 -17.73
C GLU A 164 18.66 6.61 -18.42
N GLY A 165 17.66 6.10 -17.70
CA GLY A 165 16.68 5.14 -18.20
C GLY A 165 17.17 3.69 -18.33
N THR A 166 18.40 3.36 -17.92
CA THR A 166 18.92 1.98 -18.00
C THR A 166 18.89 1.30 -16.64
N ILE A 167 18.29 0.11 -16.58
CA ILE A 167 18.42 -0.80 -15.44
C ILE A 167 19.76 -1.53 -15.61
N PRO A 168 20.69 -1.44 -14.66
CA PRO A 168 21.96 -2.14 -14.75
C PRO A 168 21.79 -3.66 -14.83
N GLU A 169 22.68 -4.37 -15.49
CA GLU A 169 22.80 -5.84 -15.42
C GLU A 169 23.64 -6.26 -14.20
N VAL A 170 23.61 -7.55 -13.83
CA VAL A 170 24.49 -8.06 -12.76
C VAL A 170 25.97 -7.87 -13.09
N SER A 171 26.34 -8.00 -14.36
CA SER A 171 27.70 -7.69 -14.82
C SER A 171 28.08 -6.21 -14.63
N ASP A 172 27.11 -5.29 -14.67
CA ASP A 172 27.35 -3.87 -14.39
C ASP A 172 27.62 -3.65 -12.89
N MET A 173 26.97 -4.42 -11.99
CA MET A 173 27.22 -4.35 -10.52
C MET A 173 28.66 -4.68 -10.14
N PHE A 174 29.38 -5.42 -11.00
CA PHE A 174 30.76 -5.81 -10.78
C PHE A 174 31.74 -5.16 -11.74
N ARG A 175 31.31 -4.11 -12.48
CA ARG A 175 32.14 -3.36 -13.45
C ARG A 175 32.77 -4.23 -14.55
N LEU A 176 32.07 -5.29 -14.94
CA LEU A 176 32.42 -6.15 -16.08
C LEU A 176 31.82 -5.65 -17.40
N SER A 177 30.77 -4.84 -17.33
CA SER A 177 30.09 -4.24 -18.47
C SER A 177 29.64 -2.81 -18.17
N GLY A 178 28.98 -2.18 -19.14
CA GLY A 178 28.51 -0.80 -19.02
C GLY A 178 29.56 0.23 -19.47
N PRO A 179 29.38 1.51 -19.12
CA PRO A 179 30.28 2.59 -19.51
C PRO A 179 31.66 2.45 -18.84
N SER A 180 32.73 2.61 -19.61
CA SER A 180 34.11 2.63 -19.06
C SER A 180 34.46 3.95 -18.38
N GLY A 181 33.65 5.00 -18.63
CA GLY A 181 33.91 6.38 -18.22
C GLY A 181 34.75 7.20 -19.20
N PHE A 182 35.30 6.57 -20.25
CA PHE A 182 35.95 7.25 -21.39
C PHE A 182 34.93 7.46 -22.50
N ASP A 183 34.75 8.70 -22.99
CA ASP A 183 34.05 9.09 -24.22
C ASP A 183 32.98 8.14 -24.80
N ASN A 184 31.97 7.79 -23.99
CA ASN A 184 30.87 6.84 -24.31
C ASN A 184 31.28 5.40 -24.62
N GLU A 185 32.55 5.04 -24.43
CA GLU A 185 33.07 3.70 -24.58
C GLU A 185 32.47 2.75 -23.53
N LYS A 186 32.38 1.48 -23.93
CA LYS A 186 32.03 0.39 -23.01
C LYS A 186 33.29 -0.17 -22.37
N ILE A 187 33.15 -0.79 -21.21
CA ILE A 187 34.22 -1.53 -20.58
C ILE A 187 34.72 -2.62 -21.54
N ALA A 188 36.00 -2.55 -21.90
CA ALA A 188 36.68 -3.55 -22.72
C ALA A 188 37.48 -4.50 -21.82
N LEU A 189 37.03 -5.74 -21.71
CA LEU A 189 37.66 -6.77 -20.86
C LEU A 189 38.70 -7.56 -21.63
N LYS A 190 39.89 -7.74 -21.03
CA LYS A 190 40.97 -8.61 -21.52
C LYS A 190 41.15 -9.80 -20.60
N LYS A 191 41.08 -11.00 -21.16
CA LYS A 191 41.45 -12.24 -20.45
C LYS A 191 42.96 -12.26 -20.24
N ALA A 192 43.38 -12.22 -18.98
CA ALA A 192 44.78 -12.10 -18.57
C ALA A 192 45.40 -13.45 -18.17
N GLY A 193 44.58 -14.45 -17.88
CA GLY A 193 45.03 -15.81 -17.54
C GLY A 193 44.13 -16.48 -16.50
N THR A 194 44.64 -17.53 -15.88
CA THR A 194 43.98 -18.27 -14.80
C THR A 194 44.84 -18.26 -13.54
N ARG A 195 44.22 -18.31 -12.36
CA ARG A 195 44.93 -18.58 -11.10
C ARG A 195 44.06 -19.33 -10.10
N ASN A 196 44.69 -19.94 -9.11
CA ASN A 196 43.98 -20.41 -7.92
C ASN A 196 43.83 -19.25 -6.93
N PHE A 197 42.60 -19.00 -6.47
CA PHE A 197 42.28 -18.02 -5.45
C PHE A 197 41.36 -18.68 -4.42
N ARG A 198 41.78 -18.74 -3.15
CA ARG A 198 41.03 -19.43 -2.06
C ARG A 198 40.65 -20.88 -2.42
N ALA A 199 41.63 -21.61 -2.95
CA ALA A 199 41.46 -22.99 -3.45
C ALA A 199 40.49 -23.15 -4.63
N GLN A 200 40.15 -22.07 -5.34
CA GLN A 200 39.28 -22.11 -6.51
C GLN A 200 40.01 -21.67 -7.76
N SER A 201 39.83 -22.41 -8.85
CA SER A 201 40.31 -22.01 -10.16
C SER A 201 39.47 -20.84 -10.68
N CYS A 202 40.11 -19.72 -10.96
CA CYS A 202 39.48 -18.51 -11.45
C CYS A 202 40.14 -18.00 -12.74
N GLN A 203 39.33 -17.38 -13.59
CA GLN A 203 39.78 -16.58 -14.72
C GLN A 203 40.06 -15.15 -14.24
N ILE A 204 41.13 -14.57 -14.77
CA ILE A 204 41.53 -13.20 -14.52
C ILE A 204 41.13 -12.35 -15.73
N TYR A 205 40.32 -11.33 -15.49
CA TYR A 205 39.98 -10.32 -16.48
C TYR A 205 40.53 -8.96 -16.06
N THR A 206 41.07 -8.21 -17.00
CA THR A 206 41.56 -6.85 -16.76
C THR A 206 40.88 -5.86 -17.69
N SER A 207 40.63 -4.64 -17.21
CA SER A 207 40.13 -3.53 -18.03
C SER A 207 40.75 -2.22 -17.58
N CYS A 208 40.70 -1.20 -18.43
CA CYS A 208 40.98 0.18 -18.06
C CYS A 208 39.65 0.90 -17.87
N GLN A 209 39.49 1.59 -16.74
CA GLN A 209 38.26 2.31 -16.42
C GLN A 209 38.56 3.69 -15.84
N LYS A 210 37.69 4.65 -16.15
CA LYS A 210 37.62 5.97 -15.54
C LYS A 210 36.40 6.03 -14.62
N VAL A 211 36.66 6.09 -13.33
CA VAL A 211 35.62 6.13 -12.28
C VAL A 211 35.62 7.48 -11.59
N ILE A 212 34.46 7.87 -11.06
CA ILE A 212 34.30 9.09 -10.27
C ILE A 212 34.33 8.66 -8.81
N SER A 213 35.25 9.18 -8.02
CA SER A 213 35.30 8.96 -6.57
C SER A 213 34.23 9.79 -5.85
N TRP A 214 34.04 9.50 -4.56
CA TRP A 214 33.01 10.13 -3.72
C TRP A 214 33.14 11.66 -3.63
N ASP A 215 34.35 12.20 -3.75
CA ASP A 215 34.66 13.63 -3.74
C ASP A 215 34.54 14.29 -5.14
N GLY A 216 34.09 13.53 -6.14
CA GLY A 216 33.95 14.00 -7.52
C GLY A 216 35.26 13.96 -8.32
N ALA A 217 36.37 13.49 -7.73
CA ALA A 217 37.61 13.31 -8.49
C ALA A 217 37.48 12.15 -9.48
N PHE A 218 38.20 12.23 -10.60
CA PHE A 218 38.32 11.17 -11.58
C PHE A 218 39.52 10.31 -11.23
N VAL A 219 39.31 9.01 -11.22
CA VAL A 219 40.37 8.02 -11.11
C VAL A 219 40.42 7.24 -12.41
N VAL A 220 41.61 7.12 -12.98
CA VAL A 220 41.88 6.09 -13.99
C VAL A 220 42.52 4.91 -13.29
N ALA A 221 41.92 3.74 -13.47
CA ALA A 221 42.35 2.52 -12.82
C ALA A 221 42.41 1.35 -13.79
N LYS A 222 43.44 0.52 -13.60
CA LYS A 222 43.44 -0.85 -14.09
C LYS A 222 42.57 -1.67 -13.13
N VAL A 223 41.46 -2.18 -13.65
CA VAL A 223 40.50 -2.98 -12.88
C VAL A 223 40.72 -4.45 -13.18
N THR A 224 41.07 -5.22 -12.15
CA THR A 224 41.30 -6.67 -12.23
C THR A 224 40.14 -7.41 -11.58
N HIS A 225 39.49 -8.30 -12.31
CA HIS A 225 38.38 -9.13 -11.87
C HIS A 225 38.85 -10.58 -11.77
N LEU A 226 38.50 -11.24 -10.68
CA LEU A 226 38.60 -12.69 -10.54
C LEU A 226 37.21 -13.29 -10.60
N ILE A 227 36.98 -14.14 -11.59
CA ILE A 227 35.70 -14.81 -11.80
C ILE A 227 35.94 -16.32 -11.75
N SER A 228 35.10 -17.06 -11.03
CA SER A 228 35.24 -18.52 -10.93
C SER A 228 35.12 -19.20 -12.30
N THR A 229 35.89 -20.26 -12.52
CA THR A 229 35.77 -21.09 -13.74
C THR A 229 34.61 -22.08 -13.68
N THR A 230 34.18 -22.42 -12.47
CA THR A 230 33.09 -23.35 -12.18
C THR A 230 32.10 -22.70 -11.22
N SER A 231 30.90 -23.26 -11.10
CA SER A 231 30.00 -22.89 -10.02
C SER A 231 30.61 -23.23 -8.65
N PHE A 232 30.30 -22.42 -7.64
CA PHE A 232 30.86 -22.51 -6.28
C PHE A 232 30.29 -23.71 -5.50
N MET A 233 29.04 -24.13 -5.78
CA MET A 233 28.23 -25.14 -5.06
C MET A 233 27.18 -25.79 -5.99
N ARG A 234 26.65 -26.98 -5.64
CA ARG A 234 25.59 -27.71 -6.41
C ARG A 234 24.34 -26.89 -6.73
N HIS A 235 24.06 -25.84 -5.98
CA HIS A 235 22.85 -25.01 -6.12
C HIS A 235 23.09 -23.66 -6.82
N GLN A 236 24.34 -23.34 -7.17
CA GLN A 236 24.66 -22.10 -7.87
C GLN A 236 24.84 -22.38 -9.35
N LYS A 237 24.11 -21.64 -10.18
CA LYS A 237 24.26 -21.69 -11.63
C LYS A 237 25.26 -20.61 -12.07
N GLY A 238 26.12 -20.97 -13.01
CA GLY A 238 27.01 -20.02 -13.69
C GLY A 238 28.28 -19.62 -12.94
N THR A 239 28.85 -18.51 -13.39
CA THR A 239 30.12 -17.94 -12.92
C THR A 239 29.91 -17.05 -11.70
N VAL A 240 30.85 -17.06 -10.75
CA VAL A 240 30.75 -16.29 -9.50
C VAL A 240 31.87 -15.24 -9.44
N PRO A 241 31.57 -13.97 -9.11
CA PRO A 241 32.60 -12.97 -8.91
C PRO A 241 33.26 -13.18 -7.55
N LEU A 242 34.60 -13.23 -7.52
CA LEU A 242 35.38 -13.52 -6.31
C LEU A 242 36.12 -12.30 -5.77
N GLN A 243 36.62 -11.44 -6.66
CA GLN A 243 37.35 -10.23 -6.29
C GLN A 243 37.31 -9.20 -7.43
N VAL A 244 37.22 -7.93 -7.07
CA VAL A 244 37.46 -6.79 -7.97
C VAL A 244 38.54 -5.91 -7.34
N LYS A 245 39.63 -5.64 -8.07
CA LYS A 245 40.72 -4.77 -7.61
C LYS A 245 40.91 -3.60 -8.55
N PHE A 246 40.84 -2.39 -8.02
CA PHE A 246 41.20 -1.15 -8.70
C PHE A 246 42.65 -0.79 -8.30
N ASP A 247 43.52 -0.58 -9.28
CA ASP A 247 44.88 -0.06 -9.08
C ASP A 247 45.08 1.09 -10.07
N GLY A 248 45.17 2.32 -9.57
CA GLY A 248 45.05 3.51 -10.39
C GLY A 248 45.59 4.78 -9.75
N LYS A 249 45.26 5.92 -10.35
CA LYS A 249 45.62 7.25 -9.84
C LYS A 249 44.55 8.29 -10.10
N TYR A 250 44.47 9.28 -9.22
CA TYR A 250 43.58 10.42 -9.36
C TYR A 250 44.10 11.38 -10.43
N LEU A 251 43.23 11.82 -11.34
CA LEU A 251 43.57 12.74 -12.43
C LEU A 251 43.33 14.21 -12.07
N ASN A 252 42.45 14.48 -11.10
CA ASN A 252 42.08 15.83 -10.69
C ASN A 252 41.77 15.90 -9.17
N GLY A 253 41.39 17.09 -8.71
CA GLY A 253 41.08 17.36 -7.30
C GLY A 253 42.33 17.44 -6.42
N PHE A 254 42.10 17.52 -5.10
CA PHE A 254 43.18 17.62 -4.09
C PHE A 254 44.05 16.36 -4.01
N GLN A 255 43.61 15.26 -4.63
CA GLN A 255 44.32 13.98 -4.65
C GLN A 255 45.07 13.74 -5.96
N LYS A 256 45.11 14.70 -6.91
CA LYS A 256 45.76 14.52 -8.24
C LYS A 256 47.16 13.88 -8.09
N GLY A 257 47.38 12.81 -8.85
CA GLY A 257 48.64 12.05 -8.87
C GLY A 257 48.80 11.02 -7.75
N LYS A 258 47.96 11.03 -6.71
CA LYS A 258 48.02 9.99 -5.66
C LYS A 258 47.54 8.66 -6.20
N ARG A 259 48.23 7.59 -5.79
CA ARG A 259 47.86 6.21 -6.13
C ARG A 259 46.62 5.78 -5.34
N LEU A 260 45.75 5.04 -6.01
CA LEU A 260 44.57 4.39 -5.45
C LEU A 260 44.71 2.88 -5.58
N VAL A 261 44.49 2.13 -4.49
CA VAL A 261 44.40 0.66 -4.54
C VAL A 261 43.21 0.16 -3.73
N HIS A 262 42.08 -0.11 -4.38
CA HIS A 262 40.90 -0.66 -3.72
C HIS A 262 40.75 -2.14 -4.04
N THR A 263 40.44 -2.95 -3.04
CA THR A 263 40.14 -4.38 -3.25
C THR A 263 38.78 -4.70 -2.64
N PHE A 264 37.87 -5.24 -3.46
CA PHE A 264 36.57 -5.73 -3.07
C PHE A 264 36.59 -7.26 -3.13
N ASN A 265 36.64 -7.91 -1.98
CA ASN A 265 36.56 -9.36 -1.88
C ASN A 265 35.10 -9.77 -1.74
N ILE A 266 34.66 -10.72 -2.56
CA ILE A 266 33.27 -11.17 -2.60
C ILE A 266 33.19 -12.57 -2.00
N TYR A 267 32.24 -12.77 -1.08
CA TYR A 267 32.03 -14.00 -0.34
C TYR A 267 30.54 -14.32 -0.25
N HIS A 268 30.22 -15.58 0.03
CA HIS A 268 28.85 -16.05 0.25
C HIS A 268 27.89 -15.60 -0.86
N TYR A 269 28.38 -15.54 -2.10
CA TYR A 269 27.57 -15.24 -3.26
C TYR A 269 26.49 -16.32 -3.37
N THR A 270 25.24 -15.93 -3.50
CA THR A 270 24.11 -16.83 -3.71
C THR A 270 23.12 -16.18 -4.67
N THR A 271 22.46 -17.00 -5.47
CA THR A 271 21.35 -16.61 -6.34
C THR A 271 20.01 -17.04 -5.75
N ASP A 272 20.02 -17.68 -4.58
CA ASP A 272 18.81 -17.88 -3.78
C ASP A 272 18.34 -16.52 -3.27
N PHE A 273 17.11 -16.17 -3.65
CA PHE A 273 16.63 -14.81 -3.58
C PHE A 273 15.27 -14.78 -2.89
N ASP A 274 15.23 -14.10 -1.75
CA ASP A 274 13.99 -13.72 -1.08
C ASP A 274 13.64 -12.28 -1.47
N PRO A 275 12.53 -12.04 -2.19
CA PRO A 275 12.00 -10.70 -2.45
C PRO A 275 11.86 -9.84 -1.18
N GLY A 276 11.69 -10.49 -0.03
CA GLY A 276 11.63 -9.86 1.29
C GLY A 276 12.85 -9.02 1.66
N TYR A 277 14.02 -9.29 1.06
CA TYR A 277 15.22 -8.49 1.32
C TYR A 277 15.07 -7.02 0.94
N PHE A 278 14.22 -6.69 -0.03
CA PHE A 278 13.99 -5.31 -0.49
C PHE A 278 12.87 -4.58 0.23
N HIS A 279 12.22 -5.22 1.21
CA HIS A 279 11.26 -4.51 2.03
C HIS A 279 11.97 -3.38 2.78
N THR A 280 11.42 -2.18 2.66
CA THR A 280 11.85 -1.05 3.48
C THR A 280 11.47 -1.30 4.95
N PRO A 281 12.26 -0.78 5.90
CA PRO A 281 11.94 -0.86 7.32
C PRO A 281 10.54 -0.31 7.62
N GLU A 282 9.81 -0.96 8.53
CA GLU A 282 8.54 -0.44 9.03
C GLU A 282 8.77 0.83 9.86
N GLY A 283 7.85 1.79 9.78
CA GLY A 283 7.85 2.97 10.65
C GLY A 283 8.90 4.06 10.36
N ILE A 284 9.80 3.90 9.39
CA ILE A 284 10.77 4.95 9.03
C ILE A 284 10.30 5.71 7.79
N VAL A 285 9.95 6.99 7.98
CA VAL A 285 9.48 7.86 6.91
C VAL A 285 10.67 8.42 6.13
N CYS A 286 10.65 8.27 4.81
CA CYS A 286 11.64 8.85 3.89
C CYS A 286 11.04 10.08 3.19
N PRO A 287 11.24 11.29 3.71
CA PRO A 287 10.69 12.49 3.09
C PRO A 287 11.27 12.68 1.69
N ASN A 288 10.44 13.17 0.75
CA ASN A 288 10.81 13.41 -0.65
C ASN A 288 11.16 12.16 -1.47
N ARG A 289 10.77 10.95 -1.02
CA ARG A 289 10.89 9.75 -1.84
C ARG A 289 10.07 9.94 -3.13
N LYS A 290 10.72 9.79 -4.28
CA LYS A 290 10.07 9.72 -5.59
C LYS A 290 9.26 8.43 -5.62
N ALA A 291 7.94 8.55 -5.55
CA ALA A 291 7.01 7.43 -5.51
C ALA A 291 6.18 7.43 -6.80
N PRO A 292 6.06 6.29 -7.51
CA PRO A 292 5.26 6.23 -8.73
C PRO A 292 3.74 6.18 -8.47
N THR A 293 3.32 5.99 -7.21
CA THR A 293 1.94 5.62 -6.89
C THR A 293 1.34 6.52 -5.82
N ASN A 294 0.22 7.16 -6.16
CA ASN A 294 -0.62 7.86 -5.19
C ASN A 294 -1.17 6.88 -4.14
N PHE A 295 -1.58 7.42 -2.99
CA PHE A 295 -2.33 6.65 -2.01
C PHE A 295 -3.60 6.07 -2.67
N PRO A 296 -4.02 4.82 -2.36
CA PRO A 296 -5.19 4.23 -3.00
C PRO A 296 -6.45 5.06 -2.79
N GLU A 297 -7.30 5.17 -3.82
CA GLU A 297 -8.62 5.78 -3.68
C GLU A 297 -9.44 5.02 -2.63
N GLN A 298 -10.22 5.76 -1.83
CA GLN A 298 -11.03 5.19 -0.77
C GLN A 298 -12.48 5.02 -1.23
N PRO A 299 -13.13 3.89 -0.90
CA PRO A 299 -14.51 3.65 -1.32
C PRO A 299 -15.48 4.52 -0.51
N LYS A 300 -16.60 4.91 -1.13
CA LYS A 300 -17.68 5.64 -0.42
C LYS A 300 -18.37 4.81 0.66
N TYR A 301 -18.24 3.50 0.59
CA TYR A 301 -18.79 2.57 1.56
C TYR A 301 -17.87 1.36 1.67
N ILE A 302 -17.78 0.82 2.88
CA ILE A 302 -16.95 -0.34 3.17
C ILE A 302 -17.37 -0.92 4.51
N GLN A 303 -17.40 -2.24 4.58
CA GLN A 303 -17.58 -2.98 5.81
C GLN A 303 -16.36 -3.85 6.04
N TYR A 304 -15.86 -3.90 7.26
CA TYR A 304 -14.67 -4.70 7.59
C TYR A 304 -14.66 -5.09 9.06
N GLY A 305 -14.02 -6.21 9.36
CA GLY A 305 -13.52 -6.54 10.69
C GLY A 305 -12.14 -5.95 10.91
N GLN A 306 -11.84 -5.57 12.14
CA GLN A 306 -10.52 -5.14 12.56
C GLN A 306 -10.11 -5.73 13.91
N GLU A 307 -8.86 -6.17 13.99
CA GLU A 307 -8.19 -6.61 15.22
C GLU A 307 -7.14 -5.58 15.59
N ILE A 308 -7.30 -4.93 16.74
CA ILE A 308 -6.44 -3.84 17.20
C ILE A 308 -5.61 -4.33 18.39
N HIS A 309 -4.29 -4.31 18.24
CA HIS A 309 -3.32 -4.63 19.29
C HIS A 309 -2.69 -3.35 19.82
N TYR A 310 -2.83 -3.14 21.14
CA TYR A 310 -2.21 -2.02 21.83
C TYR A 310 -0.89 -2.44 22.50
N PRO A 311 0.24 -1.78 22.21
CA PRO A 311 1.53 -2.15 22.79
C PRO A 311 1.59 -1.94 24.31
N ASP A 312 1.01 -0.84 24.80
CA ASP A 312 1.21 -0.39 26.19
C ASP A 312 0.14 -0.85 27.19
N LYS A 313 -0.99 -1.38 26.70
CA LYS A 313 -2.15 -1.75 27.53
C LYS A 313 -2.20 -3.27 27.77
N ASN A 314 -1.24 -3.85 28.49
CA ASN A 314 -1.25 -5.28 28.87
C ASN A 314 -1.57 -6.26 27.71
N ARG A 315 -1.15 -5.95 26.47
CA ARG A 315 -1.50 -6.72 25.26
C ARG A 315 -3.01 -6.90 25.05
N LYS A 316 -3.83 -5.91 25.41
CA LYS A 316 -5.25 -5.89 25.06
C LYS A 316 -5.39 -5.93 23.54
N MET A 317 -6.24 -6.85 23.10
CA MET A 317 -6.70 -6.99 21.73
C MET A 317 -8.17 -6.58 21.71
N GLU A 318 -8.54 -5.70 20.79
CA GLU A 318 -9.94 -5.37 20.53
C GLU A 318 -10.33 -5.85 19.14
N THR A 319 -11.50 -6.47 19.05
CA THR A 319 -12.05 -6.97 17.78
C THR A 319 -13.33 -6.19 17.49
N VAL A 320 -13.36 -5.46 16.39
CA VAL A 320 -14.47 -4.57 16.02
C VAL A 320 -14.86 -4.82 14.58
N ARG A 321 -16.16 -4.82 14.29
CA ARG A 321 -16.68 -4.76 12.93
C ARG A 321 -17.17 -3.35 12.66
N THR A 322 -16.66 -2.71 11.62
CA THR A 322 -16.99 -1.34 11.24
C THR A 322 -17.70 -1.35 9.90
N THR A 323 -18.74 -0.54 9.78
CA THR A 323 -19.40 -0.21 8.51
C THR A 323 -19.35 1.29 8.35
N TYR A 324 -18.84 1.74 7.21
CA TYR A 324 -18.82 3.15 6.81
C TYR A 324 -19.67 3.29 5.56
N ASP A 325 -20.54 4.29 5.52
CA ASP A 325 -21.37 4.59 4.35
C ASP A 325 -21.62 6.08 4.21
N LYS A 326 -20.88 6.70 3.28
CA LYS A 326 -20.99 8.13 3.02
C LYS A 326 -22.31 8.51 2.33
N ASP A 327 -22.92 7.60 1.60
CA ASP A 327 -24.15 7.85 0.83
C ASP A 327 -25.38 8.01 1.74
N PHE A 328 -25.34 7.39 2.93
CA PHE A 328 -26.35 7.53 3.98
C PHE A 328 -25.79 8.26 5.22
N ASN A 329 -24.61 8.86 5.12
CA ASN A 329 -23.96 9.60 6.21
C ASN A 329 -23.97 8.83 7.56
N PHE A 330 -23.48 7.59 7.59
CA PHE A 330 -23.39 6.85 8.86
C PHE A 330 -22.12 6.02 9.03
N VAL A 331 -21.79 5.77 10.30
CA VAL A 331 -20.79 4.80 10.73
C VAL A 331 -21.43 3.88 11.75
N SER A 332 -21.20 2.57 11.64
CA SER A 332 -21.61 1.60 12.65
C SER A 332 -20.43 0.80 13.15
N GLU A 333 -20.41 0.47 14.43
CA GLU A 333 -19.41 -0.39 15.03
C GLU A 333 -20.04 -1.49 15.88
N MET A 334 -19.51 -2.70 15.78
CA MET A 334 -19.90 -3.82 16.63
C MET A 334 -18.64 -4.41 17.27
N LYS A 335 -18.52 -4.30 18.59
CA LYS A 335 -17.46 -5.00 19.32
C LYS A 335 -17.77 -6.49 19.37
N LEU A 336 -16.84 -7.34 18.92
CA LEU A 336 -17.00 -8.80 18.86
C LEU A 336 -16.42 -9.52 20.07
N ASN A 337 -15.43 -8.94 20.75
CA ASN A 337 -14.82 -9.47 21.98
C ASN A 337 -14.86 -8.41 23.08
N PRO A 338 -16.02 -8.11 23.66
CA PRO A 338 -16.09 -7.07 24.65
C PRO A 338 -15.65 -7.64 26.01
N ASP A 339 -14.84 -6.89 26.76
CA ASP A 339 -14.47 -7.25 28.15
C ASP A 339 -15.74 -7.50 28.97
N SER A 340 -15.72 -8.34 30.01
CA SER A 340 -16.94 -8.82 30.71
C SER A 340 -17.92 -7.74 31.22
N ASP A 341 -17.47 -6.48 31.34
CA ASP A 341 -18.29 -5.31 31.70
C ASP A 341 -18.83 -4.52 30.50
N ASP A 342 -18.18 -4.59 29.33
CA ASP A 342 -18.74 -4.15 28.06
C ASP A 342 -19.56 -5.35 27.54
N ARG A 343 -20.89 -5.29 27.59
CA ARG A 343 -21.67 -6.24 26.78
C ARG A 343 -21.39 -5.93 25.31
N GLU A 344 -21.57 -6.90 24.41
CA GLU A 344 -21.48 -6.63 22.96
C GLU A 344 -22.43 -5.47 22.62
N MET A 345 -21.82 -4.34 22.30
CA MET A 345 -22.49 -3.08 22.00
C MET A 345 -22.36 -2.85 20.49
N TYR A 346 -23.52 -2.66 19.88
CA TYR A 346 -23.67 -2.15 18.53
C TYR A 346 -23.85 -0.64 18.64
N ARG A 347 -22.93 0.14 18.06
CA ARG A 347 -23.04 1.60 17.92
C ARG A 347 -23.42 1.95 16.48
N LEU A 348 -24.33 2.90 16.31
CA LEU A 348 -24.64 3.52 15.03
C LEU A 348 -24.66 5.04 15.19
N ASP A 349 -23.86 5.74 14.40
CA ASP A 349 -23.76 7.19 14.41
C ASP A 349 -24.53 7.76 13.21
N ASP A 350 -25.59 8.51 13.50
CA ASP A 350 -26.41 9.24 12.52
C ASP A 350 -25.92 10.68 12.38
N PHE A 351 -25.13 10.94 11.33
CA PHE A 351 -24.57 12.27 11.13
C PHE A 351 -25.59 13.29 10.62
N ASP A 352 -26.74 12.86 10.10
CA ASP A 352 -27.80 13.79 9.70
C ASP A 352 -28.51 14.41 10.92
N THR A 353 -28.51 13.71 12.07
CA THR A 353 -29.15 14.17 13.33
C THR A 353 -28.18 14.47 14.47
N GLY A 354 -26.93 14.04 14.35
CA GLY A 354 -25.90 14.19 15.38
C GLY A 354 -26.03 13.21 16.55
N VAL A 355 -26.82 12.15 16.38
CA VAL A 355 -27.18 11.20 17.43
C VAL A 355 -26.47 9.87 17.22
N SER A 356 -25.89 9.36 18.30
CA SER A 356 -25.33 8.02 18.40
C SER A 356 -26.30 7.10 19.12
N TYR A 357 -26.55 5.92 18.54
CA TYR A 357 -27.39 4.86 19.07
C TYR A 357 -26.52 3.71 19.52
N THR A 358 -26.50 3.42 20.82
CA THR A 358 -25.81 2.26 21.38
C THR A 358 -26.84 1.22 21.81
N VAL A 359 -26.88 0.10 21.11
CA VAL A 359 -27.82 -1.01 21.34
C VAL A 359 -27.05 -2.22 21.84
N ASN A 360 -27.56 -2.88 22.87
CA ASN A 360 -26.98 -4.14 23.33
C ASN A 360 -27.32 -5.30 22.37
N ARG A 361 -26.53 -6.38 22.40
CA ARG A 361 -26.75 -7.58 21.55
C ARG A 361 -28.18 -8.16 21.58
N GLY A 362 -28.91 -7.98 22.69
CA GLY A 362 -30.29 -8.43 22.85
C GLY A 362 -31.33 -7.51 22.22
N GLY A 363 -30.96 -6.28 21.84
CA GLY A 363 -31.87 -5.27 21.29
C GLY A 363 -32.83 -4.65 22.31
N ASP A 364 -32.78 -5.09 23.57
CA ASP A 364 -33.70 -4.71 24.64
C ASP A 364 -33.33 -3.38 25.33
N ARG A 365 -32.07 -2.96 25.23
CA ARG A 365 -31.61 -1.68 25.76
C ARG A 365 -30.93 -0.86 24.68
N CYS A 366 -31.45 0.34 24.48
CA CYS A 366 -30.86 1.35 23.64
C CYS A 366 -30.54 2.60 24.45
N VAL A 367 -29.36 3.15 24.26
CA VAL A 367 -28.93 4.42 24.83
C VAL A 367 -28.63 5.36 23.67
N THR A 368 -29.26 6.53 23.67
CA THR A 368 -29.03 7.56 22.66
C THR A 368 -28.27 8.73 23.26
N THR A 369 -27.16 9.11 22.62
CA THR A 369 -26.28 10.19 23.08
C THR A 369 -25.84 11.05 21.89
N SER A 370 -25.24 12.20 22.15
CA SER A 370 -24.64 13.01 21.10
C SER A 370 -23.40 12.30 20.55
N ILE A 371 -23.15 12.34 19.24
CA ILE A 371 -21.99 11.68 18.62
C ILE A 371 -20.68 12.17 19.26
N SER A 372 -20.57 13.46 19.58
CA SER A 372 -19.39 14.03 20.25
C SER A 372 -19.09 13.45 21.64
N LYS A 373 -20.11 12.93 22.34
CA LYS A 373 -19.98 12.28 23.66
C LYS A 373 -19.82 10.77 23.54
N ALA A 374 -20.43 10.17 22.52
CA ALA A 374 -20.44 8.74 22.30
C ALA A 374 -19.15 8.23 21.64
N SER A 375 -18.71 8.95 20.61
CA SER A 375 -17.58 8.53 19.79
C SER A 375 -16.27 8.82 20.53
N LYS A 376 -15.53 7.73 20.78
CA LYS A 376 -14.14 7.78 21.25
C LYS A 376 -13.17 7.70 20.06
N ILE A 377 -13.69 7.80 18.84
CA ILE A 377 -13.01 7.48 17.60
C ILE A 377 -13.07 8.70 16.69
N ASN A 378 -12.09 8.81 15.80
CA ASN A 378 -12.04 9.83 14.77
C ASN A 378 -12.94 9.41 13.58
N ASP A 379 -14.26 9.34 13.76
CA ASP A 379 -15.23 9.14 12.68
C ASP A 379 -15.97 10.44 12.29
N PHE A 380 -15.69 11.53 13.00
CA PHE A 380 -16.28 12.84 12.79
C PHE A 380 -15.25 13.96 12.84
N MET A 381 -15.55 15.05 12.16
CA MET A 381 -14.82 16.32 12.27
C MET A 381 -15.74 17.40 12.82
N LYS A 382 -15.16 18.37 13.52
CA LYS A 382 -15.86 19.62 13.85
C LYS A 382 -15.61 20.62 12.73
N ALA A 383 -16.68 21.09 12.11
CA ALA A 383 -16.67 22.23 11.21
C ALA A 383 -16.35 23.53 11.98
N ASP A 384 -16.06 24.61 11.24
CA ASP A 384 -15.63 25.90 11.80
C ASP A 384 -16.66 26.53 12.77
N ASP A 385 -17.94 26.18 12.61
CA ASP A 385 -19.04 26.59 13.48
C ASP A 385 -19.17 25.72 14.75
N GLY A 386 -18.27 24.76 14.94
CA GLY A 386 -18.22 23.83 16.07
C GLY A 386 -19.04 22.55 15.88
N LYS A 387 -19.70 22.36 14.72
CA LYS A 387 -20.67 21.29 14.51
C LYS A 387 -20.06 20.09 13.82
N ILE A 388 -20.66 18.93 14.05
CA ILE A 388 -20.07 17.68 13.58
C ILE A 388 -20.45 17.41 12.13
N GLN A 389 -19.48 16.87 11.39
CA GLN A 389 -19.65 16.36 10.04
C GLN A 389 -19.01 14.97 9.98
N MET A 390 -19.65 14.05 9.28
CA MET A 390 -19.04 12.76 8.96
C MET A 390 -17.82 12.98 8.07
N MET A 391 -16.69 12.39 8.46
CA MET A 391 -15.47 12.38 7.65
C MET A 391 -15.74 11.88 6.22
N THR A 392 -15.08 12.49 5.24
CA THR A 392 -14.97 11.95 3.88
C THR A 392 -14.26 10.59 3.88
N PRO A 393 -14.38 9.77 2.82
CA PRO A 393 -13.65 8.51 2.74
C PRO A 393 -12.15 8.70 2.96
N GLU A 394 -11.59 9.76 2.39
CA GLU A 394 -10.19 10.13 2.58
C GLU A 394 -9.90 10.45 4.04
N GLU A 395 -10.68 11.30 4.70
CA GLU A 395 -10.46 11.65 6.12
C GLU A 395 -10.70 10.48 7.09
N PHE A 396 -11.59 9.55 6.76
CA PHE A 396 -11.88 8.39 7.59
C PHE A 396 -10.73 7.38 7.60
N PHE A 397 -10.08 7.18 6.45
CA PHE A 397 -8.94 6.27 6.32
C PHE A 397 -7.58 6.97 6.50
N LEU A 398 -7.49 8.26 6.20
CA LEU A 398 -6.26 9.03 6.26
C LEU A 398 -6.31 10.03 7.40
N ASN A 399 -5.20 10.14 8.11
CA ASN A 399 -5.05 11.22 9.05
C ASN A 399 -4.93 12.54 8.28
N SER A 400 -5.93 13.41 8.41
CA SER A 400 -5.99 14.70 7.69
C SER A 400 -4.74 15.54 7.94
N GLY A 401 -4.09 15.97 6.86
CA GLY A 401 -2.85 16.75 6.92
C GLY A 401 -1.56 15.91 6.97
N VAL A 402 -1.66 14.59 6.96
CA VAL A 402 -0.51 13.69 6.76
C VAL A 402 -0.27 13.48 5.28
N GLU A 403 0.94 13.80 4.81
CA GLU A 403 1.39 13.43 3.48
C GLU A 403 1.90 11.98 3.51
N TYR A 404 1.24 11.11 2.75
CA TYR A 404 1.61 9.70 2.64
C TYR A 404 2.46 9.47 1.40
N HIS A 405 3.58 8.78 1.57
CA HIS A 405 4.48 8.39 0.50
C HIS A 405 4.47 6.87 0.33
N TYR A 406 4.54 6.40 -0.92
CA TYR A 406 4.66 4.97 -1.19
C TYR A 406 5.96 4.43 -0.54
N ASN A 407 5.81 3.47 0.37
CA ASN A 407 6.91 2.84 1.08
C ASN A 407 7.46 1.60 0.36
N GLY A 408 6.86 1.16 -0.74
CA GLY A 408 7.29 -0.02 -1.48
C GLY A 408 6.40 -1.23 -1.27
N GLN A 409 6.73 -2.29 -1.97
CA GLN A 409 6.03 -3.56 -1.91
C GLN A 409 6.58 -4.42 -0.76
N LYS A 410 5.67 -5.07 -0.02
CA LYS A 410 5.96 -5.91 1.13
C LYS A 410 5.20 -7.23 1.05
N HIS A 411 5.73 -8.28 1.67
CA HIS A 411 5.02 -9.53 1.86
C HIS A 411 4.65 -9.67 3.33
N PHE A 412 3.38 -9.94 3.58
CA PHE A 412 2.88 -10.15 4.94
C PHE A 412 1.94 -11.36 4.93
N ARG A 413 2.25 -12.36 5.78
CA ARG A 413 1.52 -13.65 5.86
C ARG A 413 1.31 -14.33 4.48
N GLY A 414 2.32 -14.26 3.62
CA GLY A 414 2.28 -14.85 2.27
C GLY A 414 1.54 -14.00 1.23
N LEU A 415 0.97 -12.85 1.60
CA LEU A 415 0.28 -11.95 0.69
C LEU A 415 1.19 -10.80 0.26
N LYS A 416 1.14 -10.48 -1.03
CA LYS A 416 1.81 -9.32 -1.60
C LYS A 416 1.00 -8.05 -1.30
N THR A 417 1.63 -7.10 -0.64
CA THR A 417 1.04 -5.83 -0.21
C THR A 417 1.87 -4.66 -0.71
N ASP A 418 1.21 -3.54 -0.91
CA ASP A 418 1.83 -2.25 -1.16
C ASP A 418 1.65 -1.38 0.08
N SER A 419 2.71 -0.67 0.47
CA SER A 419 2.72 0.12 1.69
C SER A 419 2.84 1.61 1.42
N TRP A 420 2.19 2.42 2.26
CA TRP A 420 2.31 3.88 2.28
C TRP A 420 2.58 4.34 3.70
N ILE A 421 3.48 5.29 3.87
CA ILE A 421 3.90 5.78 5.17
C ILE A 421 3.90 7.31 5.20
N GLY A 422 3.44 7.90 6.31
CA GLY A 422 3.41 9.34 6.52
C GLY A 422 3.67 9.71 7.97
N LYS A 423 4.18 10.93 8.19
CA LYS A 423 4.37 11.51 9.53
C LYS A 423 3.46 12.71 9.69
N ASP A 424 2.69 12.74 10.76
CA ASP A 424 1.83 13.87 11.09
C ASP A 424 2.69 15.04 11.59
N PRO A 425 2.65 16.20 10.91
CA PRO A 425 3.46 17.35 11.28
C PRO A 425 3.03 17.98 12.62
N LYS A 426 1.80 17.72 13.10
CA LYS A 426 1.25 18.34 14.32
C LYS A 426 1.71 17.62 15.59
N ASN A 427 1.67 16.29 15.60
CA ASN A 427 1.97 15.47 16.78
C ASN A 427 3.20 14.57 16.60
N GLY A 428 3.76 14.47 15.39
CA GLY A 428 4.93 13.62 15.10
C GLY A 428 4.62 12.13 14.98
N HIS A 429 3.36 11.71 15.09
CA HIS A 429 2.96 10.32 14.93
C HIS A 429 3.27 9.85 13.51
N VAL A 430 3.58 8.56 13.38
CA VAL A 430 3.81 7.93 12.08
C VAL A 430 2.75 6.88 11.82
N TYR A 431 2.22 6.92 10.60
CA TYR A 431 1.18 6.03 10.13
C TYR A 431 1.73 5.25 8.94
N GLU A 432 1.65 3.92 9.00
CA GLU A 432 1.99 3.07 7.86
C GLU A 432 0.80 2.17 7.52
N TRP A 433 0.31 2.31 6.30
CA TRP A 433 -0.77 1.51 5.74
C TRP A 433 -0.22 0.44 4.81
N TYR A 434 -0.90 -0.69 4.77
CA TYR A 434 -0.64 -1.83 3.89
C TYR A 434 -1.95 -2.18 3.21
N PHE A 435 -1.93 -2.12 1.88
CA PHE A 435 -3.04 -2.57 1.04
C PHE A 435 -2.60 -3.74 0.20
N THR A 436 -3.54 -4.55 -0.27
CA THR A 436 -3.23 -5.61 -1.24
C THR A 436 -2.61 -5.02 -2.51
N ALA A 437 -1.55 -5.67 -3.03
CA ALA A 437 -0.91 -5.23 -4.28
C ALA A 437 -1.76 -5.58 -5.51
N ASN A 438 -2.54 -6.66 -5.41
CA ASN A 438 -3.53 -7.09 -6.38
C ASN A 438 -4.74 -7.68 -5.64
N ILE A 439 -5.94 -7.40 -6.12
CA ILE A 439 -7.21 -7.77 -5.47
C ILE A 439 -7.50 -9.28 -5.63
N GLN A 440 -6.87 -9.96 -6.59
CA GLN A 440 -7.15 -11.36 -6.93
C GLN A 440 -6.56 -12.41 -5.97
N GLU A 441 -5.67 -12.02 -5.05
CA GLU A 441 -4.80 -12.97 -4.30
C GLU A 441 -5.10 -13.07 -2.80
N THR A 442 -6.27 -12.65 -2.30
CA THR A 442 -6.57 -12.77 -0.86
C THR A 442 -7.08 -14.17 -0.51
N SER A 443 -6.20 -15.04 0.01
CA SER A 443 -6.57 -16.39 0.48
C SER A 443 -7.37 -16.40 1.78
N ASN A 444 -7.40 -15.29 2.52
CA ASN A 444 -7.94 -15.22 3.89
C ASN A 444 -9.30 -14.56 4.02
N ASP A 445 -9.80 -13.90 2.97
CA ASP A 445 -11.08 -13.20 3.06
C ASP A 445 -12.01 -13.77 1.99
N TYR A 446 -13.21 -14.16 2.40
CA TYR A 446 -14.38 -14.24 1.51
C TYR A 446 -14.78 -12.83 1.03
N ALA A 447 -13.80 -11.96 0.75
CA ALA A 447 -14.00 -10.61 0.27
C ALA A 447 -14.87 -10.73 -0.98
N VAL A 448 -16.12 -10.30 -0.86
CA VAL A 448 -17.04 -10.21 -1.98
C VAL A 448 -16.57 -9.00 -2.77
N ILE A 449 -15.59 -9.23 -3.64
CA ILE A 449 -14.94 -8.16 -4.38
C ILE A 449 -15.96 -7.59 -5.35
N ASN A 450 -16.27 -6.30 -5.16
CA ASN A 450 -16.90 -5.51 -6.18
C ASN A 450 -15.91 -5.36 -7.34
N LYS A 451 -16.03 -6.22 -8.35
CA LYS A 451 -15.15 -6.25 -9.55
C LYS A 451 -15.13 -4.92 -10.33
N ASN A 452 -16.01 -3.99 -10.00
CA ASN A 452 -16.19 -2.73 -10.71
C ASN A 452 -15.40 -1.55 -10.11
N GLY A 453 -14.72 -1.72 -8.96
CA GLY A 453 -13.90 -0.67 -8.34
C GLY A 453 -12.42 -1.01 -8.32
N ASN A 454 -11.56 -0.08 -8.75
CA ASN A 454 -10.09 -0.18 -8.62
C ASN A 454 -9.60 0.03 -7.17
N TYR A 455 -10.45 -0.21 -6.17
CA TYR A 455 -10.12 -0.01 -4.76
C TYR A 455 -9.18 -1.10 -4.26
N ARG A 456 -8.19 -0.72 -3.46
CA ARG A 456 -7.30 -1.69 -2.82
C ARG A 456 -7.83 -2.05 -1.43
N ILE A 457 -7.67 -3.31 -1.05
CA ILE A 457 -8.19 -3.82 0.22
C ILE A 457 -7.18 -3.45 1.33
N PRO A 458 -7.57 -2.69 2.37
CA PRO A 458 -6.70 -2.46 3.52
C PRO A 458 -6.46 -3.79 4.24
N TYR A 459 -5.22 -4.03 4.65
CA TYR A 459 -4.83 -5.31 5.24
C TYR A 459 -4.18 -5.14 6.62
N LYS A 460 -3.30 -4.15 6.75
CA LYS A 460 -2.60 -3.83 8.01
C LYS A 460 -2.40 -2.33 8.12
N ARG A 461 -2.52 -1.79 9.33
CA ARG A 461 -2.11 -0.44 9.69
C ARG A 461 -1.24 -0.47 10.92
N LEU A 462 -0.19 0.35 10.92
CA LEU A 462 0.70 0.59 12.04
C LEU A 462 0.64 2.06 12.42
N ILE A 463 0.56 2.33 13.72
CA ILE A 463 0.62 3.68 14.28
C ILE A 463 1.70 3.71 15.36
N TRP A 464 2.67 4.60 15.18
CA TRP A 464 3.65 4.94 16.21
C TRP A 464 3.34 6.33 16.74
N VAL A 465 3.11 6.43 18.05
CA VAL A 465 2.82 7.69 18.74
C VAL A 465 4.09 8.48 19.09
N ASP A 466 5.24 7.82 19.04
CA ASP A 466 6.55 8.41 19.28
C ASP A 466 7.62 7.69 18.43
N ASP A 467 8.90 7.94 18.71
CA ASP A 467 10.01 7.29 17.99
C ASP A 467 10.39 5.92 18.53
N SER A 468 9.65 5.37 19.51
CA SER A 468 9.85 4.00 20.00
C SER A 468 9.53 2.96 18.92
N PRO A 469 10.07 1.74 19.02
CA PRO A 469 9.77 0.67 18.07
C PRO A 469 8.35 0.10 18.22
N ASN A 470 7.62 0.46 19.28
CA ASN A 470 6.32 -0.12 19.60
C ASN A 470 5.20 0.55 18.81
N ALA A 471 4.56 -0.20 17.91
CA ALA A 471 3.40 0.27 17.16
C ALA A 471 2.10 -0.25 17.75
N GLN A 472 1.04 0.56 17.69
CA GLN A 472 -0.32 0.02 17.64
C GLN A 472 -0.52 -0.65 16.27
N VAL A 473 -0.96 -1.91 16.28
CA VAL A 473 -1.16 -2.70 15.06
C VAL A 473 -2.65 -2.93 14.87
N THR A 474 -3.16 -2.62 13.68
CA THR A 474 -4.53 -2.95 13.27
C THR A 474 -4.47 -3.90 12.08
N TYR A 475 -5.06 -5.07 12.20
CA TYR A 475 -5.30 -5.98 11.07
C TYR A 475 -6.73 -5.84 10.59
N PHE A 476 -6.92 -5.86 9.27
CA PHE A 476 -8.23 -5.80 8.63
C PHE A 476 -8.58 -7.17 8.05
N TYR A 477 -9.83 -7.58 8.16
CA TYR A 477 -10.34 -8.87 7.66
C TYR A 477 -11.82 -8.75 7.30
N ASP A 478 -12.39 -9.73 6.59
CA ASP A 478 -13.79 -9.72 6.12
C ASP A 478 -14.16 -8.40 5.43
N VAL A 479 -13.23 -7.86 4.63
CA VAL A 479 -13.44 -6.59 3.94
C VAL A 479 -14.44 -6.79 2.80
N ASP A 480 -15.54 -6.06 2.89
CA ASP A 480 -16.61 -6.00 1.92
C ASP A 480 -16.71 -4.58 1.37
N LEU A 481 -16.43 -4.46 0.07
CA LEU A 481 -16.51 -3.22 -0.70
C LEU A 481 -17.83 -3.13 -1.48
N THR A 482 -18.78 -4.01 -1.20
CA THR A 482 -20.15 -3.91 -1.70
C THR A 482 -20.96 -2.99 -0.81
N MET A 483 -22.10 -2.59 -1.36
CA MET A 483 -22.98 -1.64 -0.74
C MET A 483 -23.57 -2.25 0.55
N PRO A 484 -23.38 -1.65 1.73
CA PRO A 484 -23.76 -2.30 2.98
C PRO A 484 -25.28 -2.38 3.11
N HIS A 485 -25.71 -3.43 3.80
CA HIS A 485 -27.10 -3.61 4.15
C HIS A 485 -27.52 -2.59 5.23
N LEU A 486 -28.67 -1.94 5.06
CA LEU A 486 -29.20 -0.95 6.00
C LEU A 486 -30.04 -1.58 7.14
N PHE A 487 -29.69 -2.79 7.60
CA PHE A 487 -30.49 -3.51 8.59
C PHE A 487 -30.15 -3.10 10.02
N HIS A 488 -30.79 -2.02 10.48
CA HIS A 488 -30.71 -1.61 11.88
C HIS A 488 -32.10 -1.60 12.49
N ARG A 489 -32.30 -2.42 13.53
CA ARG A 489 -33.53 -2.45 14.32
C ARG A 489 -33.36 -1.50 15.49
N LEU A 490 -33.83 -0.27 15.32
CA LEU A 490 -33.72 0.79 16.32
C LEU A 490 -35.03 1.07 17.04
N HIS A 491 -36.10 0.32 16.77
CA HIS A 491 -37.42 0.55 17.40
C HIS A 491 -37.38 0.58 18.94
N SER A 492 -36.47 -0.17 19.58
CA SER A 492 -36.28 -0.13 21.03
C SER A 492 -35.72 1.19 21.56
N CYS A 493 -35.13 2.03 20.70
CA CYS A 493 -34.66 3.38 21.03
C CYS A 493 -35.78 4.44 21.08
N PHE A 494 -37.01 4.10 20.68
CA PHE A 494 -38.08 5.08 20.44
C PHE A 494 -39.32 4.89 21.33
N GLU A 495 -39.25 4.20 22.47
CA GLU A 495 -40.33 4.14 23.50
C GLU A 495 -41.78 3.99 22.95
N ASN A 496 -42.00 3.11 21.98
CA ASN A 496 -43.30 2.92 21.29
C ASN A 496 -43.80 4.08 20.41
N ASN A 497 -42.97 5.09 20.18
CA ASN A 497 -43.21 6.17 19.21
C ASN A 497 -42.80 5.71 17.80
N PHE A 498 -43.53 4.74 17.26
CA PHE A 498 -43.35 4.24 15.90
C PHE A 498 -44.67 3.74 15.28
N LYS A 499 -44.72 3.64 13.95
CA LYS A 499 -45.80 2.99 13.21
C LYS A 499 -45.24 1.90 12.31
N TYR A 500 -45.85 0.73 12.30
CA TYR A 500 -45.54 -0.29 11.29
C TYR A 500 -46.25 0.07 9.99
N VAL A 501 -45.51 0.06 8.89
CA VAL A 501 -45.98 0.42 7.56
C VAL A 501 -45.82 -0.77 6.65
N ARG A 502 -46.88 -1.07 5.90
CA ARG A 502 -46.87 -2.07 4.84
C ARG A 502 -47.42 -1.48 3.56
N LEU A 503 -46.57 -1.46 2.54
CA LEU A 503 -46.87 -0.92 1.22
C LEU A 503 -46.98 -2.09 0.23
N TYR A 504 -48.15 -2.31 -0.36
CA TYR A 504 -48.26 -3.15 -1.55
C TYR A 504 -47.70 -2.40 -2.74
N VAL A 505 -46.85 -3.06 -3.52
CA VAL A 505 -46.19 -2.43 -4.66
C VAL A 505 -46.58 -3.15 -5.97
N PRO A 506 -47.56 -2.61 -6.72
CA PRO A 506 -48.06 -3.25 -7.94
C PRO A 506 -46.94 -3.43 -8.97
N GLY A 507 -46.79 -4.64 -9.52
CA GLY A 507 -45.78 -4.91 -10.55
C GLY A 507 -44.37 -5.16 -10.01
N MET A 508 -44.16 -5.16 -8.69
CA MET A 508 -42.93 -5.68 -8.09
C MET A 508 -42.89 -7.21 -8.31
N VAL A 509 -41.88 -7.67 -9.06
CA VAL A 509 -41.68 -9.10 -9.38
C VAL A 509 -40.52 -9.66 -8.54
N ARG A 510 -40.70 -10.87 -8.02
CA ARG A 510 -39.71 -11.56 -7.16
C ARG A 510 -38.33 -11.63 -7.81
N ASP A 511 -38.27 -12.12 -9.04
CA ASP A 511 -37.01 -12.31 -9.77
C ASP A 511 -36.23 -11.01 -9.98
N MET A 512 -36.91 -9.87 -10.12
CA MET A 512 -36.27 -8.55 -10.24
C MET A 512 -35.64 -8.09 -8.91
N VAL A 513 -36.28 -8.42 -7.79
CA VAL A 513 -35.83 -8.02 -6.46
C VAL A 513 -34.76 -8.96 -5.92
N GLU A 514 -34.90 -10.27 -6.09
CA GLU A 514 -33.96 -11.26 -5.57
C GLU A 514 -32.57 -11.15 -6.21
N LYS A 515 -32.50 -10.66 -7.45
CA LYS A 515 -31.22 -10.41 -8.14
C LYS A 515 -30.38 -9.33 -7.46
N ASP A 516 -31.01 -8.26 -6.96
CA ASP A 516 -30.33 -7.04 -6.48
C ASP A 516 -31.00 -6.45 -5.22
N LEU A 517 -31.39 -7.31 -4.26
CA LEU A 517 -32.22 -6.94 -3.10
C LEU A 517 -31.66 -5.75 -2.29
N THR A 518 -30.34 -5.69 -2.10
CA THR A 518 -29.67 -4.59 -1.38
C THR A 518 -29.82 -3.25 -2.08
N ILE A 519 -29.66 -3.23 -3.41
CA ILE A 519 -29.82 -2.02 -4.22
C ILE A 519 -31.28 -1.56 -4.18
N VAL A 520 -32.23 -2.50 -4.33
CA VAL A 520 -33.67 -2.20 -4.23
C VAL A 520 -34.00 -1.60 -2.87
N LYS A 521 -33.59 -2.24 -1.77
CA LYS A 521 -33.81 -1.72 -0.41
C LYS A 521 -33.26 -0.31 -0.23
N ARG A 522 -32.06 -0.02 -0.76
CA ARG A 522 -31.46 1.32 -0.64
C ARG A 522 -32.14 2.37 -1.50
N ARG A 523 -32.60 2.03 -2.71
CA ARG A 523 -33.40 2.93 -3.56
C ARG A 523 -34.74 3.25 -2.91
N VAL A 524 -35.40 2.24 -2.36
CA VAL A 524 -36.66 2.40 -1.60
C VAL A 524 -36.42 3.27 -0.38
N MET A 525 -35.39 2.97 0.42
CA MET A 525 -34.99 3.77 1.59
C MET A 525 -34.79 5.25 1.19
N ARG A 526 -33.99 5.48 0.14
CA ARG A 526 -33.67 6.81 -0.37
C ARG A 526 -34.91 7.59 -0.77
N THR A 527 -35.80 6.93 -1.51
CA THR A 527 -37.08 7.51 -1.93
C THR A 527 -37.93 7.90 -0.72
N LEU A 528 -38.07 6.99 0.25
CA LEU A 528 -38.89 7.20 1.43
C LEU A 528 -38.35 8.33 2.30
N TYR A 529 -37.07 8.32 2.70
CA TYR A 529 -36.56 9.35 3.62
C TYR A 529 -36.56 10.74 2.99
N GLN A 530 -36.31 10.85 1.68
CA GLN A 530 -36.38 12.11 0.93
C GLN A 530 -37.82 12.61 0.80
N THR A 531 -38.77 11.73 0.46
CA THR A 531 -40.19 12.09 0.31
C THR A 531 -40.78 12.53 1.64
N LEU A 532 -40.47 11.80 2.71
CA LEU A 532 -40.98 12.06 4.05
C LEU A 532 -40.19 13.15 4.79
N LYS A 533 -39.06 13.60 4.24
CA LYS A 533 -38.14 14.57 4.87
C LYS A 533 -37.71 14.16 6.29
N VAL A 534 -37.44 12.87 6.47
CA VAL A 534 -36.94 12.28 7.72
C VAL A 534 -35.49 11.81 7.55
N SER A 535 -34.74 11.64 8.65
CA SER A 535 -33.48 10.87 8.61
C SER A 535 -33.79 9.42 8.21
N TRP A 536 -32.90 8.81 7.43
CA TRP A 536 -33.07 7.44 6.94
C TRP A 536 -33.20 6.41 8.08
N ILE A 537 -32.58 6.67 9.25
CA ILE A 537 -32.70 5.82 10.44
C ILE A 537 -34.14 5.71 10.96
N ARG A 538 -34.98 6.72 10.67
CA ARG A 538 -36.41 6.68 11.03
C ARG A 538 -37.21 5.68 10.19
N ILE A 539 -36.61 5.07 9.17
CA ILE A 539 -37.19 3.97 8.42
C ILE A 539 -36.40 2.72 8.81
N SER A 540 -36.84 2.05 9.87
CA SER A 540 -36.13 0.93 10.48
C SER A 540 -36.71 -0.41 10.04
N GLY A 541 -35.85 -1.41 9.87
CA GLY A 541 -36.27 -2.77 9.52
C GLY A 541 -36.95 -2.87 8.16
N LEU A 542 -36.43 -2.15 7.15
CA LEU A 542 -36.96 -2.19 5.79
C LEU A 542 -36.79 -3.60 5.17
N GLU A 543 -37.90 -4.28 4.95
CA GLU A 543 -37.97 -5.58 4.32
C GLU A 543 -38.76 -5.52 3.00
N VAL A 544 -38.43 -6.44 2.10
CA VAL A 544 -39.17 -6.64 0.85
C VAL A 544 -39.64 -8.08 0.83
N GLU A 545 -40.96 -8.26 0.80
CA GLU A 545 -41.61 -9.56 0.99
C GLU A 545 -42.54 -9.86 -0.18
N PHE A 546 -42.71 -11.14 -0.51
CA PHE A 546 -43.63 -11.58 -1.58
C PHE A 546 -44.68 -12.53 -1.01
N ILE A 547 -45.93 -12.06 -0.89
CA ILE A 547 -47.07 -12.87 -0.43
C ILE A 547 -48.03 -13.06 -1.61
N GLU A 548 -48.35 -14.30 -1.97
CA GLU A 548 -49.31 -14.64 -3.04
C GLU A 548 -49.02 -13.90 -4.37
N LYS A 549 -47.74 -13.82 -4.76
CA LYS A 549 -47.22 -13.09 -5.95
C LYS A 549 -47.32 -11.56 -5.90
N LYS A 550 -47.78 -10.98 -4.78
CA LYS A 550 -47.75 -9.54 -4.54
C LYS A 550 -46.46 -9.17 -3.80
N GLY A 551 -45.76 -8.16 -4.31
CA GLY A 551 -44.59 -7.59 -3.65
C GLY A 551 -45.01 -6.54 -2.61
N TYR A 552 -44.40 -6.61 -1.43
CA TYR A 552 -44.63 -5.72 -0.31
C TYR A 552 -43.32 -5.10 0.15
N VAL A 553 -43.38 -3.83 0.54
CA VAL A 553 -42.32 -3.15 1.29
C VAL A 553 -42.84 -2.92 2.70
N THR A 554 -42.14 -3.48 3.70
CA THR A 554 -42.51 -3.38 5.11
C THR A 554 -41.42 -2.66 5.88
N PHE A 555 -41.78 -1.78 6.82
CA PHE A 555 -40.82 -1.07 7.67
C PHE A 555 -41.51 -0.47 8.90
N TYR A 556 -40.72 -0.06 9.88
CA TYR A 556 -41.16 0.79 10.98
C TYR A 556 -40.79 2.24 10.69
N LEU A 557 -41.80 3.11 10.65
CA LEU A 557 -41.61 4.55 10.66
C LEU A 557 -41.47 4.99 12.12
N LEU A 558 -40.26 5.39 12.50
CA LEU A 558 -39.94 5.83 13.85
C LEU A 558 -40.25 7.32 14.02
N GLY A 559 -40.54 7.72 15.25
CA GLY A 559 -40.78 9.10 15.61
C GLY A 559 -39.54 9.99 15.50
N ARG A 560 -39.72 11.26 15.84
CA ARG A 560 -38.63 12.23 15.88
C ARG A 560 -37.72 11.96 17.09
N GLN A 561 -36.41 11.91 16.86
CA GLN A 561 -35.43 11.83 17.95
C GLN A 561 -35.26 13.21 18.59
N LYS A 562 -34.81 13.22 19.85
CA LYS A 562 -34.27 14.45 20.45
C LYS A 562 -32.94 14.77 19.76
N ASN A 563 -32.92 15.84 18.97
CA ASN A 563 -31.71 16.29 18.28
C ASN A 563 -30.56 16.50 19.28
N SER A 564 -29.35 16.21 18.82
CA SER A 564 -28.13 16.56 19.53
C SER A 564 -27.82 18.05 19.40
N GLU A 565 -27.08 18.61 20.35
CA GLU A 565 -26.47 19.95 20.24
C GLU A 565 -25.34 19.99 19.19
N ASP A 566 -24.93 18.82 18.65
CA ASP A 566 -23.78 18.68 17.78
C ASP A 566 -24.00 19.14 16.31
N VAL A 567 -25.22 19.37 15.83
CA VAL A 567 -25.52 19.61 14.39
C VAL A 567 -26.36 20.88 14.16
N GLU A 568 -26.12 21.62 13.03
CA GLU A 568 -26.80 22.91 12.73
C GLU A 568 -28.31 22.72 12.59
N THR A 569 -28.69 21.63 11.91
CA THR A 569 -30.05 21.38 11.48
C THR A 569 -30.92 21.01 12.66
N THR A 570 -31.49 22.03 13.29
CA THR A 570 -32.74 21.97 14.05
C THR A 570 -33.95 21.61 13.16
N ASN A 571 -33.73 21.22 11.90
CA ASN A 571 -34.67 20.40 11.15
C ASN A 571 -34.72 19.02 11.78
N SER A 572 -35.39 18.95 12.90
CA SER A 572 -35.80 17.72 13.54
C SER A 572 -36.70 16.79 12.73
N GLY A 573 -36.91 17.14 11.46
CA GLY A 573 -37.90 16.55 10.58
C GLY A 573 -39.32 16.73 11.10
N PRO A 574 -40.29 16.20 10.35
CA PRO A 574 -41.68 16.12 10.77
C PRO A 574 -41.85 15.21 11.98
N THR A 575 -42.94 15.38 12.73
CA THR A 575 -43.35 14.42 13.77
C THR A 575 -43.66 13.03 13.18
N LEU A 576 -43.90 12.03 14.02
CA LEU A 576 -44.31 10.70 13.53
C LEU A 576 -45.61 10.80 12.72
N ASP A 577 -46.60 11.51 13.25
CA ASP A 577 -47.90 11.65 12.60
C ASP A 577 -47.82 12.48 11.33
N GLU A 578 -47.06 13.59 11.32
CA GLU A 578 -46.83 14.38 10.10
C GLU A 578 -46.13 13.57 9.01
N ALA A 579 -45.11 12.78 9.35
CA ALA A 579 -44.43 11.91 8.39
C ALA A 579 -45.36 10.82 7.85
N TYR A 580 -46.19 10.24 8.72
CA TYR A 580 -47.15 9.22 8.34
C TYR A 580 -48.28 9.77 7.45
N GLU A 581 -48.81 10.96 7.77
CA GLU A 581 -49.80 11.63 6.93
C GLU A 581 -49.20 12.10 5.60
N THR A 582 -47.93 12.54 5.59
CA THR A 582 -47.19 12.82 4.34
C THR A 582 -47.08 11.56 3.49
N LEU A 583 -46.79 10.41 4.09
CA LEU A 583 -46.77 9.13 3.38
C LEU A 583 -48.15 8.81 2.79
N LYS A 584 -49.22 8.92 3.59
CA LYS A 584 -50.59 8.68 3.12
C LYS A 584 -50.98 9.59 1.96
N ASN A 585 -50.70 10.89 2.07
CA ASN A 585 -51.04 11.86 1.04
C ASN A 585 -50.24 11.62 -0.24
N THR A 586 -48.94 11.37 -0.15
CA THR A 586 -48.10 11.08 -1.34
C THR A 586 -48.51 9.78 -2.05
N ILE A 587 -49.03 8.80 -1.31
CA ILE A 587 -49.65 7.59 -1.86
C ILE A 587 -50.99 7.94 -2.55
N LYS A 588 -51.89 8.64 -1.86
CA LYS A 588 -53.22 9.00 -2.36
C LYS A 588 -53.15 9.86 -3.63
N ASP A 589 -52.20 10.78 -3.66
CA ASP A 589 -51.96 11.69 -4.79
C ASP A 589 -51.14 11.03 -5.90
N GLY A 590 -50.66 9.79 -5.69
CA GLY A 590 -49.87 9.05 -6.66
C GLY A 590 -48.48 9.62 -6.94
N SER A 591 -47.98 10.49 -6.07
CA SER A 591 -46.68 11.14 -6.19
C SER A 591 -45.53 10.30 -5.63
N LEU A 592 -45.80 9.37 -4.70
CA LEU A 592 -44.79 8.43 -4.23
C LEU A 592 -44.47 7.40 -5.33
N ARG A 593 -43.22 7.42 -5.79
CA ARG A 593 -42.71 6.56 -6.86
C ARG A 593 -41.49 5.79 -6.37
N LEU A 594 -41.67 4.51 -6.05
CA LEU A 594 -40.56 3.64 -5.66
C LEU A 594 -39.79 3.17 -6.91
N SER A 595 -38.48 3.31 -6.89
CA SER A 595 -37.59 2.77 -7.92
C SER A 595 -37.20 1.34 -7.58
N ILE A 596 -37.66 0.38 -8.38
CA ILE A 596 -37.41 -1.05 -8.16
C ILE A 596 -36.74 -1.64 -9.40
N GLY A 597 -35.61 -2.31 -9.17
CA GLY A 597 -34.74 -2.92 -10.17
C GLY A 597 -33.38 -2.22 -10.29
N ASN A 598 -32.59 -2.62 -11.29
CA ASN A 598 -31.26 -2.05 -11.58
C ASN A 598 -31.37 -0.98 -12.69
N ASP A 599 -30.26 -0.43 -13.18
CA ASP A 599 -30.31 0.61 -14.24
C ASP A 599 -30.82 0.09 -15.59
N GLU A 600 -30.90 -1.24 -15.76
CA GLU A 600 -31.38 -1.91 -16.97
C GLU A 600 -32.89 -2.23 -16.91
N ILE A 601 -33.46 -2.37 -15.71
CA ILE A 601 -34.88 -2.71 -15.48
C ILE A 601 -35.43 -1.78 -14.40
N TYR A 602 -36.26 -0.82 -14.82
CA TYR A 602 -36.83 0.20 -13.94
C TYR A 602 -38.35 0.07 -13.91
N VAL A 603 -38.92 -0.20 -12.74
CA VAL A 603 -40.37 -0.11 -12.53
C VAL A 603 -40.63 0.96 -11.48
N SER A 604 -41.25 2.06 -11.92
CA SER A 604 -41.80 3.08 -11.02
C SER A 604 -43.27 2.79 -10.78
N THR A 605 -43.61 2.50 -9.53
CA THR A 605 -44.93 2.01 -9.14
C THR A 605 -45.49 2.85 -8.01
N GLN A 606 -46.79 3.12 -8.03
CA GLN A 606 -47.49 3.76 -6.91
C GLN A 606 -47.82 2.70 -5.85
N PRO A 607 -47.26 2.79 -4.64
CA PRO A 607 -47.58 1.85 -3.58
C PRO A 607 -48.99 2.10 -3.02
N ILE A 608 -49.62 1.06 -2.47
CA ILE A 608 -50.90 1.13 -1.75
C ILE A 608 -50.62 0.82 -0.28
N LEU A 609 -51.05 1.70 0.62
CA LEU A 609 -50.95 1.47 2.06
C LEU A 609 -51.97 0.41 2.49
N GLU A 610 -51.49 -0.68 3.09
CA GLU A 610 -52.35 -1.64 3.79
C GLU A 610 -52.28 -1.33 5.29
N GLU A 611 -53.35 -0.74 5.84
CA GLU A 611 -53.47 -0.59 7.30
C GLU A 611 -53.68 -1.96 7.92
N GLN A 612 -52.67 -2.44 8.65
CA GLN A 612 -52.83 -3.60 9.51
C GLN A 612 -53.26 -3.12 10.89
N ASP A 613 -54.48 -3.47 11.30
CA ASP A 613 -54.89 -3.39 12.70
C ASP A 613 -54.04 -4.37 13.51
N PHE A 614 -52.91 -3.89 14.02
CA PHE A 614 -52.23 -4.52 15.15
C PHE A 614 -53.07 -4.26 16.39
N SER A 615 -54.25 -4.88 16.48
CA SER A 615 -54.79 -5.17 17.80
C SER A 615 -53.71 -6.01 18.49
N HIS A 616 -53.20 -5.53 19.62
CA HIS A 616 -52.33 -6.27 20.53
C HIS A 616 -53.11 -7.46 21.13
N GLY A 617 -53.58 -8.38 20.29
CA GLY A 617 -53.64 -9.76 20.68
C GLY A 617 -52.19 -10.22 20.69
N HIS A 618 -51.66 -10.52 21.86
CA HIS A 618 -50.69 -11.59 21.97
C HIS A 618 -51.29 -12.79 21.23
N ARG A 619 -51.02 -12.90 19.92
CA ARG A 619 -51.01 -14.18 19.26
C ARG A 619 -49.81 -14.87 19.86
N SER A 620 -50.03 -15.47 21.02
CA SER A 620 -49.38 -16.72 21.38
C SER A 620 -49.33 -17.49 20.06
N ALA A 621 -48.15 -17.63 19.47
CA ALA A 621 -47.95 -18.61 18.40
C ALA A 621 -48.71 -19.85 18.86
N PRO A 622 -49.63 -20.43 18.06
CA PRO A 622 -50.52 -21.48 18.54
C PRO A 622 -49.66 -22.56 19.15
N GLY A 623 -49.53 -22.50 20.48
CA GLY A 623 -48.72 -23.43 21.23
C GLY A 623 -49.39 -24.75 20.94
N TYR A 624 -48.61 -25.73 20.50
CA TYR A 624 -49.13 -27.07 20.38
C TYR A 624 -49.87 -27.37 21.67
N SER A 625 -51.18 -27.63 21.58
CA SER A 625 -51.93 -27.96 22.79
C SER A 625 -51.22 -29.14 23.45
N SER A 626 -51.25 -29.23 24.76
CA SER A 626 -50.71 -30.38 25.48
C SER A 626 -51.26 -31.71 24.92
N GLY A 627 -52.48 -31.69 24.36
CA GLY A 627 -53.06 -32.80 23.61
C GLY A 627 -52.39 -33.08 22.25
N ALA A 628 -51.97 -32.06 21.49
CA ALA A 628 -51.25 -32.24 20.23
C ALA A 628 -49.84 -32.82 20.44
N LEU A 629 -49.11 -32.34 21.46
CA LEU A 629 -47.79 -32.90 21.81
C LEU A 629 -47.92 -34.32 22.38
N ALA A 630 -48.93 -34.58 23.21
CA ALA A 630 -49.22 -35.93 23.69
C ALA A 630 -49.60 -36.88 22.53
N GLY A 631 -50.41 -36.41 21.58
CA GLY A 631 -50.78 -37.17 20.39
C GLY A 631 -49.59 -37.51 19.50
N LEU A 632 -48.66 -36.57 19.31
CA LEU A 632 -47.43 -36.79 18.54
C LEU A 632 -46.49 -37.77 19.26
N GLY A 633 -46.38 -37.66 20.58
CA GLY A 633 -45.63 -38.60 21.41
C GLY A 633 -46.19 -40.03 21.36
N ILE A 634 -47.52 -40.18 21.50
CA ILE A 634 -48.20 -41.48 21.38
C ILE A 634 -48.06 -42.03 19.96
N GLY A 635 -48.19 -41.20 18.93
CA GLY A 635 -48.03 -41.60 17.52
C GLY A 635 -46.64 -42.13 17.20
N MET A 636 -45.60 -41.44 17.69
CA MET A 636 -44.20 -41.88 17.55
C MET A 636 -43.94 -43.20 18.30
N LEU A 637 -44.54 -43.39 19.48
CA LEU A 637 -44.39 -44.62 20.27
C LEU A 637 -45.08 -45.81 19.59
N VAL A 638 -46.28 -45.62 19.04
CA VAL A 638 -47.00 -46.66 18.28
C VAL A 638 -46.22 -47.04 17.02
N LEU A 639 -45.71 -46.05 16.26
CA LEU A 639 -44.87 -46.31 15.08
C LEU A 639 -43.58 -47.05 15.44
N GLY A 640 -42.93 -46.67 16.54
CA GLY A 640 -41.75 -47.34 17.06
C GLY A 640 -42.02 -48.80 17.45
N ILE A 641 -43.15 -49.08 18.11
CA ILE A 641 -43.55 -50.44 18.45
C ILE A 641 -43.86 -51.25 17.19
N ILE A 642 -44.62 -50.71 16.23
CA ILE A 642 -44.95 -51.43 14.99
C ILE A 642 -43.68 -51.73 14.18
N GLY A 643 -42.81 -50.73 14.01
CA GLY A 643 -41.53 -50.88 13.30
C GLY A 643 -40.59 -51.87 13.99
N GLY A 644 -40.46 -51.79 15.33
CA GLY A 644 -39.65 -52.70 16.13
C GLY A 644 -40.19 -54.13 16.13
N SER A 645 -41.52 -54.30 16.18
CA SER A 645 -42.17 -55.62 16.14
C SER A 645 -41.99 -56.27 14.76
N ALA A 646 -42.18 -55.51 13.68
CA ALA A 646 -41.97 -55.99 12.31
C ALA A 646 -40.51 -56.35 12.04
N GLY A 647 -39.57 -55.49 12.49
CA GLY A 647 -38.13 -55.75 12.39
C GLY A 647 -37.69 -56.95 13.22
N GLY A 648 -38.18 -57.08 14.45
CA GLY A 648 -37.92 -58.22 15.33
C GLY A 648 -38.48 -59.52 14.78
N TYR A 649 -39.73 -59.53 14.29
CA TYR A 649 -40.33 -60.71 13.67
C TYR A 649 -39.52 -61.17 12.45
N TRP A 650 -39.11 -60.24 11.58
CA TRP A 650 -38.27 -60.55 10.43
C TRP A 650 -36.90 -61.11 10.84
N PHE A 651 -36.30 -60.58 11.91
CA PHE A 651 -34.99 -61.02 12.39
C PHE A 651 -35.00 -62.38 13.08
N PHE A 652 -36.06 -62.71 13.82
CA PHE A 652 -36.15 -63.96 14.60
C PHE A 652 -36.84 -65.13 13.89
N PHE A 653 -37.77 -64.87 12.96
CA PHE A 653 -38.54 -65.94 12.30
C PHE A 653 -38.15 -66.17 10.84
N LYS A 654 -37.31 -65.31 10.25
CA LYS A 654 -36.88 -65.45 8.86
C LYS A 654 -35.41 -65.89 8.72
N ARG A 655 -34.83 -66.43 9.79
CA ARG A 655 -33.48 -67.03 9.78
C ARG A 655 -33.55 -68.54 9.92
#